data_AF-A0A7X8C736-F1
#
_entry.id   AF-A0A7X8C736-F1
#
_cell.length_a   1.000
_cell.length_b   1.000
_cell.length_c   1.000
_cell.angle_alpha   90.00
_cell.angle_beta   90.00
_cell.angle_gamma   90.00
#
_symmetry.space_group_name_H-M   'P 1'
#
loop_
_entity.id
_entity.type
_entity.pdbx_description
1 polymer ?
#
loop_
_entity_poly.entity_id
_entity_poly.type
_entity_poly.pdbx_seq_one_letter_code
_entity_poly.pdbx_strand_id
1 'polypeptide(L)'
;MNIKSKILVLFCLSVLFLSLTNRPIHVFMAGDSTMANKLFYKSVTDSFTGEVTYEKFLERGWGQLLPEYFTDHVIIRNFAQNGRSTRTFISEGWWNKLISEVQKGDYVVIQFGHNDGAKNKPDRYTSPEDYRTNLIRFVDEVKAKGAIPIICTSVMRRKFDAEGKLVDTHGVYPEICREVARLKNVSLMDMQKQTIEWLEQQGPVKSKQYFHKIPAGVSKLYPKGLDDNTHFNEKGARIVAGFFVQGLKEQQITPLVKELLENQQPYVSQVWSPDLGNGKYKNPVIYADYSDPDVCRVGNDYYMVSSSFANTPGLPILHSNDLVNWTIVGHAIQNLTPSERYDKMEHGNGVWAPSIRFHDNQFYIYFGDPDEGIYMTKAKNIKGPWTPLCLVKKGKGLIDPCPLWDEDGRAYVVHGFAGSRAGMKSVLGIFEMTPDGIQALTESRLIFDGHPNNPTVEGPKFYKRNNYYYILAPAGGVKPGWQLALRSKNIYGPYESKIVLSQGKTEINGPHQGAWIDTPDGKENWFIHFQDKYAYGRVVWLEPLQWINDWPVIGEDKDGDGCGNPVLTWGKPNVGKIYPTATPVESDEFNSSVLGLQWQWQANSNPLCYRLDSESGNLRLFAWQPDENGKNLWDAPNLLLQKFPAPNFKATTKLAFSPSKIGESAGLVVMGQDYAALRIDSTQNGLYIKQIVCKEASKGSKELVMDSVLLKNNLPVYFRVEVRETQEKNREEILQPQANCQFSYSLDGKKYVTLGKTFLAKEGLWIGAKVGIFCKRPRVSNDAGYVDVDWFRVEPAK
;
A
#
# COMPACT_ATOMS: atom_id res chain seq x y z
N MET A 1 52.16 16.04 25.92
CA MET A 1 51.06 15.60 25.05
C MET A 1 51.14 16.35 23.73
N ASN A 2 51.37 15.66 22.62
CA ASN A 2 51.82 16.25 21.35
C ASN A 2 50.64 16.77 20.50
N ILE A 3 50.86 17.78 19.66
CA ILE A 3 49.82 18.48 18.87
C ILE A 3 48.98 17.53 18.00
N LYS A 4 49.56 16.41 17.55
CA LYS A 4 48.86 15.34 16.81
C LYS A 4 47.73 14.67 17.62
N SER A 5 47.83 14.57 18.94
CA SER A 5 46.77 14.01 19.79
C SER A 5 45.62 14.98 20.03
N LYS A 6 45.85 16.31 19.95
CA LYS A 6 44.76 17.31 20.05
C LYS A 6 43.92 17.38 18.77
N ILE A 7 44.52 17.17 17.60
CA ILE A 7 43.81 17.13 16.31
C ILE A 7 42.98 15.84 16.19
N LEU A 8 43.49 14.70 16.68
CA LEU A 8 42.72 13.45 16.67
C LEU A 8 41.53 13.49 17.63
N VAL A 9 41.67 14.14 18.80
CA VAL A 9 40.56 14.31 19.75
C VAL A 9 39.52 15.33 19.25
N LEU A 10 39.93 16.41 18.55
CA LEU A 10 38.98 17.32 17.90
C LEU A 10 38.29 16.69 16.67
N PHE A 11 38.96 15.82 15.91
CA PHE A 11 38.35 15.11 14.77
C PHE A 11 37.38 14.01 15.23
N CYS A 12 37.70 13.29 16.33
CA CYS A 12 36.76 12.35 16.96
C CYS A 12 35.56 13.07 17.59
N LEU A 13 35.73 14.28 18.14
CA LEU A 13 34.62 15.09 18.65
C LEU A 13 33.76 15.71 17.53
N SER A 14 34.31 16.01 16.35
CA SER A 14 33.51 16.48 15.20
C SER A 14 32.77 15.34 14.48
N VAL A 15 33.29 14.10 14.52
CA VAL A 15 32.59 12.93 13.99
C VAL A 15 31.47 12.45 14.93
N LEU A 16 31.53 12.77 16.23
CA LEU A 16 30.43 12.53 17.17
C LEU A 16 29.25 13.52 17.09
N PHE A 17 29.39 14.63 16.35
CA PHE A 17 28.34 15.65 16.22
C PHE A 17 27.62 15.66 14.85
N LEU A 18 27.91 14.68 13.99
CA LEU A 18 27.19 14.48 12.72
C LEU A 18 26.32 13.22 12.69
N SER A 19 26.08 12.57 13.84
CA SER A 19 24.95 11.64 13.97
C SER A 19 23.64 12.42 14.12
N LEU A 20 23.19 13.09 13.05
CA LEU A 20 21.77 13.40 12.93
C LEU A 20 21.07 12.05 12.74
N THR A 21 20.57 11.52 13.86
CA THR A 21 19.92 10.22 13.96
C THR A 21 18.77 10.12 12.97
N ASN A 22 18.77 9.08 12.15
CA ASN A 22 17.71 8.64 11.23
C ASN A 22 16.43 8.16 11.98
N ARG A 23 16.14 8.74 13.14
CA ARG A 23 15.02 8.40 14.00
C ARG A 23 13.78 9.14 13.48
N PRO A 24 12.64 8.45 13.26
CA PRO A 24 11.38 9.10 12.92
C PRO A 24 11.03 10.21 13.91
N ILE A 25 10.49 11.32 13.39
CA ILE A 25 10.00 12.43 14.19
C ILE A 25 8.70 11.99 14.87
N HIS A 26 8.66 11.94 16.20
CA HIS A 26 7.41 11.68 16.90
C HIS A 26 6.67 12.97 17.24
N VAL A 27 5.36 12.97 17.01
CA VAL A 27 4.45 14.05 17.44
C VAL A 27 3.42 13.47 18.39
N PHE A 28 3.54 13.81 19.67
CA PHE A 28 2.58 13.44 20.70
C PHE A 28 1.49 14.51 20.80
N MET A 29 0.24 14.12 20.98
CA MET A 29 -0.87 15.06 21.08
C MET A 29 -1.65 14.87 22.39
N ALA A 30 -1.74 15.93 23.20
CA ALA A 30 -2.50 15.98 24.45
C ALA A 30 -3.67 16.96 24.30
N GLY A 31 -4.92 16.49 24.43
CA GLY A 31 -6.06 17.38 24.32
C GLY A 31 -7.44 16.77 24.48
N ASP A 32 -8.44 17.55 24.05
CA ASP A 32 -9.85 17.29 24.27
C ASP A 32 -10.56 16.54 23.12
N SER A 33 -11.90 16.47 23.19
CA SER A 33 -12.73 15.75 22.24
C SER A 33 -12.65 16.27 20.80
N THR A 34 -12.25 17.52 20.55
CA THR A 34 -12.11 18.04 19.19
C THR A 34 -10.84 17.54 18.49
N MET A 35 -9.85 17.06 19.27
CA MET A 35 -8.59 16.49 18.75
C MET A 35 -8.55 14.95 18.80
N ALA A 36 -9.33 14.34 19.70
CA ALA A 36 -9.30 12.89 19.99
C ALA A 36 -9.64 11.98 18.81
N ASN A 37 -8.99 10.80 18.78
CA ASN A 37 -9.34 9.72 17.87
C ASN A 37 -10.78 9.23 18.15
N LYS A 38 -11.56 9.03 17.09
CA LYS A 38 -12.93 8.53 17.14
C LYS A 38 -13.03 7.18 16.44
N LEU A 39 -13.91 6.32 16.94
CA LEU A 39 -14.38 5.17 16.19
C LEU A 39 -15.08 5.67 14.91
N PHE A 40 -15.09 4.92 13.81
CA PHE A 40 -15.96 5.31 12.69
C PHE A 40 -17.30 4.57 12.65
N TYR A 41 -17.48 3.54 13.48
CA TYR A 41 -18.75 2.84 13.69
C TYR A 41 -18.98 2.68 15.20
N LYS A 42 -20.25 2.68 15.62
CA LYS A 42 -20.67 2.38 17.00
C LYS A 42 -21.80 1.37 16.97
N SER A 43 -21.81 0.47 17.95
CA SER A 43 -22.89 -0.49 18.14
C SER A 43 -24.16 0.20 18.65
N VAL A 44 -25.30 -0.22 18.12
CA VAL A 44 -26.65 0.10 18.58
C VAL A 44 -27.35 -1.21 18.89
N THR A 45 -27.77 -1.37 20.14
CA THR A 45 -28.60 -2.51 20.55
C THR A 45 -30.05 -2.11 20.43
N ASP A 46 -30.82 -2.86 19.64
CA ASP A 46 -32.27 -2.73 19.59
C ASP A 46 -32.84 -3.17 20.94
N SER A 47 -33.59 -2.28 21.60
CA SER A 47 -34.11 -2.51 22.94
C SER A 47 -35.22 -3.56 22.99
N PHE A 48 -35.84 -3.89 21.85
CA PHE A 48 -36.93 -4.86 21.74
C PHE A 48 -36.43 -6.24 21.31
N THR A 49 -35.53 -6.30 20.33
CA THR A 49 -35.03 -7.58 19.78
C THR A 49 -33.73 -8.04 20.43
N GLY A 50 -33.00 -7.12 21.09
CA GLY A 50 -31.65 -7.38 21.61
C GLY A 50 -30.58 -7.43 20.51
N GLU A 51 -30.95 -7.19 19.25
CA GLU A 51 -30.05 -7.23 18.11
C GLU A 51 -29.03 -6.09 18.16
N VAL A 52 -27.75 -6.41 17.93
CA VAL A 52 -26.68 -5.42 17.86
C VAL A 52 -26.39 -5.10 16.40
N THR A 53 -26.64 -3.86 16.01
CA THR A 53 -26.30 -3.34 14.67
C THR A 53 -25.17 -2.32 14.79
N TYR A 54 -24.37 -2.13 13.73
CA TYR A 54 -23.26 -1.17 13.72
C TYR A 54 -23.60 0.01 12.82
N GLU A 55 -23.57 1.21 13.39
CA GLU A 55 -23.95 2.45 12.72
C GLU A 55 -22.74 3.34 12.51
N LYS A 56 -22.67 4.01 11.36
CA LYS A 56 -21.57 4.93 11.04
C LYS A 56 -21.54 6.09 12.04
N PHE A 57 -20.47 6.19 12.80
CA PHE A 57 -20.20 7.31 13.70
C PHE A 57 -19.46 8.40 12.91
N LEU A 58 -20.10 9.55 12.72
CA LEU A 58 -19.56 10.59 11.84
C LEU A 58 -18.52 11.48 12.51
N GLU A 59 -18.48 11.53 13.83
CA GLU A 59 -17.54 12.37 14.59
C GLU A 59 -16.08 12.05 14.25
N ARG A 60 -15.26 13.07 14.02
CA ARG A 60 -13.80 12.94 13.90
C ARG A 60 -13.13 14.04 14.72
N GLY A 61 -12.04 13.70 15.39
CA GLY A 61 -11.13 14.70 15.94
C GLY A 61 -10.12 15.12 14.88
N TRP A 62 -9.67 16.38 14.89
CA TRP A 62 -8.70 16.85 13.89
C TRP A 62 -7.35 16.13 14.01
N GLY A 63 -6.92 15.78 15.24
CA GLY A 63 -5.70 15.01 15.46
C GLY A 63 -5.77 13.58 14.90
N GLN A 64 -6.97 13.04 14.67
CA GLN A 64 -7.17 11.75 14.01
C GLN A 64 -6.80 11.80 12.53
N LEU A 65 -6.97 12.94 11.87
CA LEU A 65 -6.72 13.11 10.43
C LEU A 65 -5.38 13.78 10.15
N LEU A 66 -4.65 14.22 11.18
CA LEU A 66 -3.31 14.79 11.04
C LEU A 66 -2.29 13.88 10.33
N PRO A 67 -2.28 12.53 10.52
CA PRO A 67 -1.37 11.65 9.79
C PRO A 67 -1.48 11.76 8.26
N GLU A 68 -2.62 12.18 7.72
CA GLU A 68 -2.83 12.34 6.26
C GLU A 68 -1.94 13.44 5.64
N TYR A 69 -1.25 14.26 6.44
CA TYR A 69 -0.44 15.37 5.96
C TYR A 69 1.06 15.09 5.91
N PHE A 70 1.55 14.01 6.52
CA PHE A 70 2.98 13.75 6.69
C PHE A 70 3.45 12.47 6.00
N THR A 71 4.75 12.40 5.68
CA THR A 71 5.44 11.15 5.33
C THR A 71 5.44 10.19 6.52
N ASP A 72 5.77 8.92 6.26
CA ASP A 72 5.92 7.91 7.31
C ASP A 72 7.11 8.18 8.25
N HIS A 73 7.95 9.19 7.94
CA HIS A 73 9.02 9.64 8.84
C HIS A 73 8.46 10.43 10.05
N VAL A 74 7.19 10.86 10.01
CA VAL A 74 6.50 11.47 11.15
C VAL A 74 5.48 10.51 11.75
N ILE A 75 5.68 10.12 13.01
CA ILE A 75 4.78 9.23 13.73
C ILE A 75 3.90 10.05 14.68
N ILE A 76 2.60 10.13 14.38
CA ILE A 76 1.62 10.80 15.23
C ILE A 76 1.12 9.85 16.33
N ARG A 77 1.29 10.26 17.58
CA ARG A 77 0.75 9.54 18.76
C ARG A 77 -0.28 10.42 19.46
N ASN A 78 -1.55 10.21 19.10
CA ASN A 78 -2.65 11.02 19.63
C ASN A 78 -3.20 10.42 20.94
N PHE A 79 -2.95 11.11 22.06
CA PHE A 79 -3.45 10.74 23.39
C PHE A 79 -4.70 11.54 23.79
N ALA A 80 -5.21 12.44 22.94
CA ALA A 80 -6.37 13.26 23.26
C ALA A 80 -7.61 12.41 23.58
N GLN A 81 -8.39 12.86 24.56
CA GLN A 81 -9.50 12.11 25.13
C GLN A 81 -10.81 12.90 25.17
N ASN A 82 -11.91 12.18 24.96
CA ASN A 82 -13.24 12.77 24.97
C ASN A 82 -13.58 13.34 26.35
N GLY A 83 -14.04 14.59 26.40
CA GLY A 83 -14.56 15.20 27.62
C GLY A 83 -13.51 15.59 28.66
N ARG A 84 -12.21 15.44 28.38
CA ARG A 84 -11.14 15.76 29.33
C ARG A 84 -10.81 17.25 29.30
N SER A 85 -10.58 17.81 30.48
CA SER A 85 -9.93 19.11 30.71
C SER A 85 -8.46 18.86 31.05
N THR A 86 -7.66 19.92 31.17
CA THR A 86 -6.27 19.82 31.67
C THR A 86 -6.23 19.10 33.03
N ARG A 87 -7.16 19.41 33.94
CA ARG A 87 -7.26 18.77 35.26
C ARG A 87 -7.53 17.27 35.16
N THR A 88 -8.55 16.86 34.40
CA THR A 88 -8.90 15.42 34.32
C THR A 88 -7.91 14.62 33.47
N PHE A 89 -7.28 15.25 32.47
CA PHE A 89 -6.20 14.62 31.71
C PHE A 89 -4.98 14.29 32.60
N ILE A 90 -4.70 15.14 33.58
CA ILE A 90 -3.69 14.88 34.62
C ILE A 90 -4.17 13.81 35.59
N SER A 91 -5.33 14.02 36.23
CA SER A 91 -5.78 13.16 37.34
C SER A 91 -6.10 11.73 36.92
N GLU A 92 -6.48 11.51 35.65
CA GLU A 92 -6.72 10.18 35.09
C GLU A 92 -5.44 9.52 34.52
N GLY A 93 -4.27 10.16 34.64
CA GLY A 93 -2.97 9.58 34.27
C GLY A 93 -2.61 9.64 32.79
N TRP A 94 -3.43 10.27 31.94
CA TRP A 94 -3.13 10.39 30.49
C TRP A 94 -1.87 11.22 30.23
N TRP A 95 -1.67 12.29 31.00
CA TRP A 95 -0.44 13.08 30.91
C TRP A 95 0.80 12.26 31.28
N ASN A 96 0.76 11.53 32.40
CA ASN A 96 1.87 10.68 32.85
C ASN A 96 2.21 9.61 31.80
N LYS A 97 1.19 9.01 31.19
CA LYS A 97 1.38 8.03 30.11
C LYS A 97 2.10 8.67 28.92
N LEU A 98 1.60 9.79 28.41
CA LEU A 98 2.21 10.50 27.28
C LEU A 98 3.67 10.89 27.57
N ILE A 99 3.91 11.59 28.68
CA ILE A 99 5.24 12.16 28.96
C ILE A 99 6.30 11.08 29.29
N SER A 100 5.86 9.88 29.69
CA SER A 100 6.75 8.74 29.89
C SER A 100 7.37 8.22 28.58
N GLU A 101 6.66 8.38 27.46
CA GLU A 101 7.10 7.94 26.13
C GLU A 101 7.89 9.01 25.35
N VAL A 102 7.81 10.27 25.77
CA VAL A 102 8.47 11.40 25.12
C VAL A 102 9.98 11.33 25.32
N GLN A 103 10.73 11.49 24.23
CA GLN A 103 12.18 11.53 24.19
C GLN A 103 12.67 12.87 23.63
N LYS A 104 13.98 13.13 23.77
CA LYS A 104 14.63 14.32 23.22
C LYS A 104 14.37 14.42 21.72
N GLY A 105 14.01 15.62 21.25
CA GLY A 105 13.72 15.94 19.85
C GLY A 105 12.27 15.69 19.40
N ASP A 106 11.43 15.05 20.23
CA ASP A 106 10.01 14.84 19.91
C ASP A 106 9.22 16.14 20.01
N TYR A 107 8.07 16.22 19.33
CA TYR A 107 7.12 17.32 19.44
C TYR A 107 5.94 16.93 20.32
N VAL A 108 5.45 17.85 21.16
CA VAL A 108 4.25 17.63 21.99
C VAL A 108 3.24 18.76 21.76
N VAL A 109 2.15 18.43 21.08
CA VAL A 109 1.03 19.31 20.75
C VAL A 109 0.02 19.31 21.90
N ILE A 110 -0.30 20.48 22.44
CA ILE A 110 -1.15 20.65 23.62
C ILE A 110 -2.37 21.50 23.23
N GLN A 111 -3.57 20.91 23.25
CA GLN A 111 -4.83 21.61 22.93
C GLN A 111 -5.92 21.30 23.95
N PHE A 112 -6.31 22.29 24.76
CA PHE A 112 -7.40 22.19 25.74
C PHE A 112 -8.25 23.47 25.72
N GLY A 113 -9.23 23.57 26.63
CA GLY A 113 -10.07 24.77 26.80
C GLY A 113 -11.59 24.48 26.73
N HIS A 114 -12.04 23.51 25.93
CA HIS A 114 -13.48 23.23 25.77
C HIS A 114 -14.14 22.77 27.07
N ASN A 115 -13.49 21.83 27.76
CA ASN A 115 -14.01 21.23 29.00
C ASN A 115 -13.55 22.01 30.23
N ASP A 116 -12.38 22.66 30.16
CA ASP A 116 -11.83 23.50 31.23
C ASP A 116 -12.78 24.66 31.58
N GLY A 117 -13.35 25.32 30.56
CA GLY A 117 -14.30 26.43 30.73
C GLY A 117 -15.74 26.02 31.09
N ALA A 118 -16.05 24.72 31.19
CA ALA A 118 -17.41 24.24 31.44
C ALA A 118 -17.80 24.35 32.93
N LYS A 119 -18.05 25.57 33.43
CA LYS A 119 -18.44 25.84 34.83
C LYS A 119 -19.64 25.01 35.32
N ASN A 120 -20.56 24.67 34.42
CA ASN A 120 -21.72 23.84 34.71
C ASN A 120 -21.41 22.33 34.80
N LYS A 121 -20.16 21.91 34.60
CA LYS A 121 -19.70 20.52 34.71
C LYS A 121 -18.57 20.43 35.74
N PRO A 122 -18.89 20.39 37.04
CA PRO A 122 -17.89 20.45 38.12
C PRO A 122 -16.86 19.32 38.06
N ASP A 123 -17.21 18.17 37.49
CA ASP A 123 -16.34 17.00 37.28
C ASP A 123 -15.13 17.31 36.38
N ARG A 124 -15.26 18.27 35.47
CA ARG A 124 -14.19 18.62 34.51
C ARG A 124 -13.79 20.10 34.49
N TYR A 125 -14.57 20.99 35.11
CA TYR A 125 -14.24 22.42 35.20
C TYR A 125 -12.84 22.64 35.77
N THR A 126 -12.06 23.53 35.17
CA THR A 126 -10.73 23.92 35.64
C THR A 126 -10.69 25.45 35.71
N SER A 127 -10.36 26.02 36.88
CA SER A 127 -10.32 27.48 37.02
C SER A 127 -9.29 28.10 36.04
N PRO A 128 -9.43 29.37 35.62
CA PRO A 128 -8.44 30.03 34.78
C PRO A 128 -7.00 29.95 35.33
N GLU A 129 -6.85 30.04 36.66
CA GLU A 129 -5.56 29.96 37.34
C GLU A 129 -4.98 28.54 37.30
N ASP A 130 -5.80 27.52 37.60
CA ASP A 130 -5.39 26.13 37.51
C ASP A 130 -5.08 25.74 36.06
N TYR A 131 -5.83 26.25 35.09
CA TYR A 131 -5.61 26.01 33.67
C TYR A 131 -4.25 26.56 33.23
N ARG A 132 -3.92 27.81 33.63
CA ARG A 132 -2.61 28.41 33.39
C ARG A 132 -1.50 27.56 34.03
N THR A 133 -1.68 27.18 35.29
CA THR A 133 -0.73 26.35 36.03
C THR A 133 -0.49 25.01 35.35
N ASN A 134 -1.56 24.34 34.88
CA ASN A 134 -1.47 23.08 34.17
C ASN A 134 -0.76 23.22 32.81
N LEU A 135 -1.05 24.27 32.04
CA LEU A 135 -0.36 24.51 30.76
C LEU A 135 1.14 24.78 30.97
N ILE A 136 1.51 25.57 31.98
CA ILE A 136 2.92 25.80 32.33
C ILE A 136 3.59 24.48 32.70
N ARG A 137 2.95 23.66 33.54
CA ARG A 137 3.43 22.33 33.91
C ARG A 137 3.67 21.46 32.68
N PHE A 138 2.73 21.39 31.75
CA PHE A 138 2.88 20.59 30.53
C PHE A 138 4.08 21.05 29.72
N VAL A 139 4.25 22.35 29.51
CA VAL A 139 5.39 22.91 28.78
C VAL A 139 6.72 22.58 29.49
N ASP A 140 6.77 22.71 30.80
CA ASP A 140 7.99 22.48 31.58
C ASP A 140 8.41 21.02 31.59
N GLU A 141 7.47 20.10 31.75
CA GLU A 141 7.77 18.67 31.70
C GLU A 141 8.22 18.21 30.31
N VAL A 142 7.64 18.78 29.24
CA VAL A 142 8.08 18.51 27.86
C VAL A 142 9.51 19.04 27.63
N LYS A 143 9.80 20.28 28.06
CA LYS A 143 11.16 20.85 27.97
C LYS A 143 12.17 20.06 28.81
N ALA A 144 11.77 19.56 29.98
CA ALA A 144 12.62 18.72 30.83
C ALA A 144 13.03 17.40 30.15
N LYS A 145 12.22 16.89 29.20
CA LYS A 145 12.56 15.73 28.35
C LYS A 145 13.46 16.08 27.15
N GLY A 146 13.76 17.36 26.93
CA GLY A 146 14.43 17.85 25.72
C GLY A 146 13.55 17.78 24.47
N ALA A 147 12.23 17.74 24.65
CA ALA A 147 11.23 17.75 23.58
C ALA A 147 10.70 19.18 23.35
N ILE A 148 9.95 19.36 22.27
CA ILE A 148 9.51 20.65 21.73
C ILE A 148 7.99 20.80 21.94
N PRO A 149 7.54 21.62 22.89
CA PRO A 149 6.11 21.87 23.11
C PRO A 149 5.53 22.82 22.06
N ILE A 150 4.33 22.51 21.58
CA ILE A 150 3.51 23.36 20.70
C ILE A 150 2.16 23.55 21.39
N ILE A 151 1.79 24.79 21.70
CA ILE A 151 0.48 25.11 22.28
C ILE A 151 -0.50 25.40 21.14
N CYS A 152 -1.70 24.83 21.23
CA CYS A 152 -2.83 25.17 20.37
C CYS A 152 -3.94 25.82 21.19
N THR A 153 -4.53 26.91 20.68
CA THR A 153 -5.80 27.40 21.25
C THR A 153 -6.93 26.40 20.98
N SER A 154 -8.01 26.44 21.76
CA SER A 154 -9.20 25.64 21.47
C SER A 154 -9.84 26.07 20.15
N VAL A 155 -10.25 25.12 19.32
CA VAL A 155 -11.02 25.41 18.10
C VAL A 155 -12.36 26.08 18.43
N MET A 156 -12.87 26.90 17.51
CA MET A 156 -14.10 27.65 17.70
C MET A 156 -15.34 26.73 17.64
N ARG A 157 -16.29 26.95 18.56
CA ARG A 157 -17.61 26.31 18.50
C ARG A 157 -18.48 27.05 17.48
N ARG A 158 -19.29 26.31 16.73
CA ARG A 158 -20.23 26.88 15.77
C ARG A 158 -21.47 27.47 16.46
N LYS A 159 -21.34 28.67 17.01
CA LYS A 159 -22.45 29.45 17.56
C LYS A 159 -22.49 30.82 16.89
N PHE A 160 -23.55 31.10 16.17
CA PHE A 160 -23.77 32.39 15.51
C PHE A 160 -24.83 33.21 16.25
N ASP A 161 -24.68 34.53 16.27
CA ASP A 161 -25.73 35.47 16.67
C ASP A 161 -26.74 35.71 15.52
N ALA A 162 -27.68 36.64 15.73
CA ALA A 162 -28.73 36.95 14.77
C ALA A 162 -28.16 37.62 13.50
N GLU A 163 -27.03 38.30 13.63
CA GLU A 163 -26.31 39.00 12.58
C GLU A 163 -25.39 38.04 11.78
N GLY A 164 -25.30 36.78 12.19
CA GLY A 164 -24.49 35.76 11.51
C GLY A 164 -23.00 35.83 11.86
N LYS A 165 -22.64 36.50 12.97
CA LYS A 165 -21.28 36.55 13.53
C LYS A 165 -21.10 35.50 14.61
N LEU A 166 -19.88 34.98 14.75
CA LEU A 166 -19.59 33.96 15.76
C LEU A 166 -19.57 34.55 17.19
N VAL A 167 -20.18 33.82 18.11
CA VAL A 167 -20.21 34.13 19.54
C VAL A 167 -19.17 33.29 20.25
N ASP A 168 -18.21 33.93 20.91
CA ASP A 168 -17.22 33.22 21.74
C ASP A 168 -17.90 32.50 22.90
N THR A 169 -17.52 31.24 23.10
CA THR A 169 -18.02 30.38 24.18
C THR A 169 -16.90 29.82 25.05
N HIS A 170 -15.65 30.18 24.75
CA HIS A 170 -14.46 29.70 25.44
C HIS A 170 -13.96 30.73 26.46
N GLY A 171 -14.26 32.02 26.30
CA GLY A 171 -13.93 33.06 27.28
C GLY A 171 -12.42 33.27 27.40
N VAL A 172 -11.89 33.28 28.62
CA VAL A 172 -10.47 33.65 28.85
C VAL A 172 -9.45 32.57 28.45
N TYR A 173 -9.88 31.32 28.21
CA TYR A 173 -8.97 30.18 28.06
C TYR A 173 -8.06 30.25 26.82
N PRO A 174 -8.55 30.65 25.63
CA PRO A 174 -7.67 30.86 24.48
C PRO A 174 -6.61 31.93 24.72
N GLU A 175 -6.95 33.02 25.41
CA GLU A 175 -5.97 34.07 25.73
C GLU A 175 -4.91 33.58 26.72
N ILE A 176 -5.29 32.76 27.70
CA ILE A 176 -4.32 32.10 28.58
C ILE A 176 -3.34 31.23 27.78
N CYS A 177 -3.80 30.50 26.75
CA CYS A 177 -2.89 29.78 25.86
C CYS A 177 -1.90 30.73 25.17
N ARG A 178 -2.36 31.87 24.64
CA ARG A 178 -1.49 32.87 23.99
C ARG A 178 -0.48 33.47 24.96
N GLU A 179 -0.90 33.77 26.18
CA GLU A 179 -0.03 34.29 27.24
C GLU A 179 1.00 33.27 27.70
N VAL A 180 0.60 32.01 27.93
CA VAL A 180 1.54 30.95 28.32
C VAL A 180 2.55 30.68 27.20
N ALA A 181 2.12 30.67 25.94
CA ALA A 181 3.03 30.49 24.80
C ALA A 181 4.10 31.59 24.75
N ARG A 182 3.69 32.86 24.92
CA ARG A 182 4.61 34.01 25.03
C ARG A 182 5.53 33.89 26.26
N LEU A 183 4.96 33.64 27.44
CA LEU A 183 5.69 33.53 28.70
C LEU A 183 6.76 32.45 28.66
N LYS A 184 6.44 31.29 28.10
CA LYS A 184 7.35 30.14 28.02
C LYS A 184 8.21 30.14 26.76
N ASN A 185 8.03 31.11 25.86
CA ASN A 185 8.68 31.18 24.55
C ASN A 185 8.58 29.85 23.79
N VAL A 186 7.35 29.46 23.45
CA VAL A 186 7.04 28.23 22.71
C VAL A 186 6.08 28.53 21.56
N SER A 187 6.09 27.69 20.53
CA SER A 187 5.22 27.84 19.36
C SER A 187 3.73 27.82 19.74
N LEU A 188 2.95 28.69 19.10
CA LEU A 188 1.50 28.82 19.29
C LEU A 188 0.77 28.62 17.96
N MET A 189 -0.06 27.60 17.86
CA MET A 189 -1.02 27.46 16.77
C MET A 189 -2.35 28.08 17.19
N ASP A 190 -2.69 29.25 16.66
CA ASP A 190 -3.95 29.93 17.00
C ASP A 190 -5.13 29.35 16.23
N MET A 191 -5.50 28.12 16.59
CA MET A 191 -6.60 27.36 15.98
C MET A 191 -7.95 28.07 16.13
N GLN A 192 -8.17 28.79 17.23
CA GLN A 192 -9.38 29.58 17.45
C GLN A 192 -9.53 30.65 16.36
N LYS A 193 -8.47 31.43 16.11
CA LYS A 193 -8.47 32.47 15.08
C LYS A 193 -8.79 31.88 13.70
N GLN A 194 -8.07 30.84 13.30
CA GLN A 194 -8.24 30.23 11.97
C GLN A 194 -9.63 29.61 11.81
N THR A 195 -10.18 29.00 12.86
CA THR A 195 -11.54 28.45 12.81
C THR A 195 -12.63 29.53 12.84
N ILE A 196 -12.42 30.69 13.47
CA ILE A 196 -13.32 31.85 13.38
C ILE A 196 -13.39 32.34 11.93
N GLU A 197 -12.23 32.66 11.34
CA GLU A 197 -12.14 33.19 9.97
C GLU A 197 -12.81 32.24 8.97
N TRP A 198 -12.53 30.95 9.09
CA TRP A 198 -13.15 29.92 8.25
C TRP A 198 -14.66 29.83 8.42
N LEU A 199 -15.15 29.75 9.66
CA LEU A 199 -16.59 29.58 9.90
C LEU A 199 -17.39 30.83 9.52
N GLU A 200 -16.86 32.03 9.72
CA GLU A 200 -17.48 33.28 9.27
C GLU A 200 -17.53 33.34 7.73
N GLN A 201 -16.48 32.92 7.04
CA GLN A 201 -16.47 32.83 5.58
C GLN A 201 -17.53 31.86 5.04
N GLN A 202 -17.76 30.73 5.73
CA GLN A 202 -18.81 29.77 5.36
C GLN A 202 -20.21 30.25 5.73
N GLY A 203 -20.32 31.09 6.76
CA GLY A 203 -21.58 31.56 7.33
C GLY A 203 -22.38 30.44 8.01
N PRO A 204 -23.54 30.77 8.62
CA PRO A 204 -24.32 29.83 9.40
C PRO A 204 -24.87 28.67 8.56
N VAL A 205 -25.30 28.87 7.32
CA VAL A 205 -25.93 27.78 6.56
C VAL A 205 -24.91 26.75 6.09
N LYS A 206 -23.87 27.17 5.35
CA LYS A 206 -22.91 26.23 4.75
C LYS A 206 -22.04 25.54 5.80
N SER A 207 -21.71 26.22 6.91
CA SER A 207 -20.85 25.65 7.95
C SER A 207 -21.41 24.40 8.62
N LYS A 208 -22.73 24.16 8.57
CA LYS A 208 -23.37 22.97 9.16
C LYS A 208 -22.77 21.65 8.65
N GLN A 209 -22.34 21.63 7.39
CA GLN A 209 -21.83 20.42 6.73
C GLN A 209 -20.51 19.89 7.31
N TYR A 210 -19.82 20.63 8.18
CA TYR A 210 -18.52 20.26 8.73
C TYR A 210 -18.61 19.70 10.15
N PHE A 211 -19.78 19.79 10.77
CA PHE A 211 -20.01 19.38 12.15
C PHE A 211 -20.74 18.04 12.20
N HIS A 212 -20.69 17.41 13.38
CA HIS A 212 -21.35 16.15 13.67
C HIS A 212 -22.87 16.35 13.79
N LYS A 213 -23.51 16.62 12.66
CA LYS A 213 -24.93 16.89 12.54
C LYS A 213 -25.61 15.79 11.77
N ILE A 214 -26.72 15.30 12.30
CA ILE A 214 -27.48 14.18 11.75
C ILE A 214 -28.96 14.56 11.81
N PRO A 215 -29.70 14.55 10.69
CA PRO A 215 -31.13 14.78 10.71
C PRO A 215 -31.87 13.68 11.49
N ALA A 216 -33.05 14.01 12.03
CA ALA A 216 -33.90 13.00 12.68
C ALA A 216 -34.26 11.86 11.70
N GLY A 217 -34.30 10.63 12.22
CA GLY A 217 -34.59 9.43 11.42
C GLY A 217 -33.45 8.91 10.54
N VAL A 218 -32.29 9.59 10.47
CA VAL A 218 -31.17 9.16 9.60
C VAL A 218 -30.23 8.16 10.26
N SER A 219 -30.01 8.26 11.57
CA SER A 219 -29.09 7.37 12.29
C SER A 219 -29.78 6.70 13.47
N LYS A 220 -29.59 5.39 13.65
CA LYS A 220 -30.09 4.69 14.84
C LYS A 220 -29.34 5.10 16.11
N LEU A 221 -28.12 5.65 16.00
CA LEU A 221 -27.39 6.25 17.13
C LEU A 221 -28.08 7.52 17.64
N TYR A 222 -28.75 8.24 16.73
CA TYR A 222 -29.39 9.53 17.00
C TYR A 222 -30.77 9.58 16.36
N PRO A 223 -31.74 8.79 16.86
CA PRO A 223 -33.04 8.66 16.22
C PRO A 223 -33.80 10.00 16.17
N LYS A 224 -33.58 10.86 17.17
CA LYS A 224 -34.13 12.23 17.24
C LYS A 224 -33.30 13.26 16.46
N GLY A 225 -32.27 12.82 15.74
CA GLY A 225 -31.26 13.67 15.15
C GLY A 225 -30.21 14.13 16.17
N LEU A 226 -29.15 14.75 15.65
CA LEU A 226 -28.06 15.34 16.40
C LEU A 226 -27.74 16.71 15.79
N ASP A 227 -27.72 17.75 16.61
CA ASP A 227 -27.29 19.10 16.21
C ASP A 227 -26.03 19.53 16.97
N ASP A 228 -24.93 18.78 16.80
CA ASP A 228 -23.66 19.10 17.44
C ASP A 228 -22.98 20.30 16.73
N ASN A 229 -22.54 21.28 17.50
CA ASN A 229 -21.85 22.49 17.03
C ASN A 229 -20.41 22.59 17.54
N THR A 230 -19.92 21.54 18.20
CA THR A 230 -18.57 21.47 18.76
C THR A 230 -17.73 20.45 18.02
N HIS A 231 -18.26 19.25 17.77
CA HIS A 231 -17.47 18.18 17.16
C HIS A 231 -17.62 18.17 15.64
N PHE A 232 -16.52 17.84 14.97
CA PHE A 232 -16.47 17.80 13.51
C PHE A 232 -16.91 16.43 12.97
N ASN A 233 -17.35 16.43 11.72
CA ASN A 233 -17.27 15.21 10.91
C ASN A 233 -15.90 15.14 10.21
N GLU A 234 -15.67 14.12 9.40
CA GLU A 234 -14.41 13.95 8.66
C GLU A 234 -13.99 15.18 7.86
N LYS A 235 -14.93 15.81 7.14
CA LYS A 235 -14.66 17.00 6.33
C LYS A 235 -14.18 18.17 7.19
N GLY A 236 -14.84 18.42 8.32
CA GLY A 236 -14.44 19.47 9.25
C GLY A 236 -13.11 19.18 9.94
N ALA A 237 -12.92 17.96 10.42
CA ALA A 237 -11.70 17.54 11.11
C ALA A 237 -10.46 17.67 10.20
N ARG A 238 -10.60 17.36 8.91
CA ARG A 238 -9.50 17.45 7.94
C ARG A 238 -9.11 18.91 7.70
N ILE A 239 -10.09 19.80 7.53
CA ILE A 239 -9.83 21.25 7.40
C ILE A 239 -9.09 21.77 8.63
N VAL A 240 -9.54 21.39 9.82
CA VAL A 240 -8.91 21.82 11.08
C VAL A 240 -7.53 21.21 11.29
N ALA A 241 -7.26 19.99 10.81
CA ALA A 241 -5.90 19.46 10.78
C ALA A 241 -5.00 20.28 9.84
N GLY A 242 -5.53 20.73 8.70
CA GLY A 242 -4.85 21.64 7.77
C GLY A 242 -4.46 22.99 8.39
N PHE A 243 -5.27 23.53 9.30
CA PHE A 243 -4.97 24.73 10.08
C PHE A 243 -3.71 24.58 10.95
N PHE A 244 -3.57 23.44 11.63
CA PHE A 244 -2.35 23.12 12.36
C PHE A 244 -1.13 23.06 11.41
N VAL A 245 -1.27 22.41 10.26
CA VAL A 245 -0.22 22.32 9.24
C VAL A 245 0.17 23.69 8.68
N GLN A 246 -0.80 24.58 8.45
CA GLN A 246 -0.54 25.96 8.04
C GLN A 246 0.28 26.69 9.11
N GLY A 247 -0.07 26.54 10.39
CA GLY A 247 0.69 27.13 11.49
C GLY A 247 2.13 26.62 11.57
N LEU A 248 2.39 25.34 11.26
CA LEU A 248 3.75 24.79 11.16
C LEU A 248 4.57 25.51 10.08
N LYS A 249 3.97 25.78 8.92
CA LYS A 249 4.61 26.49 7.80
C LYS A 249 4.90 27.95 8.17
N GLU A 250 3.92 28.66 8.72
CA GLU A 250 4.04 30.07 9.11
C GLU A 250 5.13 30.28 10.16
N GLN A 251 5.26 29.35 11.12
CA GLN A 251 6.29 29.38 12.15
C GLN A 251 7.60 28.70 11.74
N GLN A 252 7.70 28.22 10.50
CA GLN A 252 8.91 27.57 9.96
C GLN A 252 9.43 26.44 10.85
N ILE A 253 8.54 25.55 11.32
CA ILE A 253 8.94 24.35 12.06
C ILE A 253 9.52 23.33 11.06
N THR A 254 10.73 23.63 10.57
CA THR A 254 11.35 23.00 9.40
C THR A 254 11.39 21.47 9.44
N PRO A 255 11.70 20.81 10.57
CA PRO A 255 11.73 19.34 10.60
C PRO A 255 10.37 18.72 10.25
N LEU A 256 9.26 19.31 10.71
CA LEU A 256 7.92 18.82 10.37
C LEU A 256 7.49 19.29 8.97
N VAL A 257 7.79 20.54 8.59
CA VAL A 257 7.43 21.07 7.26
C VAL A 257 8.10 20.26 6.14
N LYS A 258 9.37 19.85 6.31
CA LYS A 258 10.09 19.03 5.33
C LYS A 258 9.39 17.70 5.07
N GLU A 259 8.73 17.14 6.08
CA GLU A 259 8.04 15.86 6.02
C GLU A 259 6.56 15.98 5.60
N LEU A 260 6.09 17.15 5.16
CA LEU A 260 4.75 17.26 4.59
C LEU A 260 4.68 16.54 3.24
N LEU A 261 3.62 15.78 3.01
CA LEU A 261 3.42 15.05 1.75
C LEU A 261 3.37 15.98 0.53
N GLU A 262 2.81 17.19 0.69
CA GLU A 262 2.81 18.20 -0.38
C GLU A 262 4.22 18.70 -0.78
N ASN A 263 5.20 18.53 0.11
CA ASN A 263 6.59 18.88 -0.16
C ASN A 263 7.39 17.69 -0.71
N GLN A 264 6.79 16.50 -0.75
CA GLN A 264 7.38 15.35 -1.43
C GLN A 264 6.94 15.37 -2.89
N GLN A 265 7.89 15.24 -3.80
CA GLN A 265 7.57 14.89 -5.18
C GLN A 265 7.38 13.38 -5.22
N PRO A 266 6.21 12.87 -5.63
CA PRO A 266 6.04 11.44 -5.85
C PRO A 266 7.08 10.93 -6.85
N TYR A 267 7.50 9.69 -6.69
CA TYR A 267 8.38 9.05 -7.66
C TYR A 267 7.67 8.96 -9.02
N VAL A 268 8.39 9.32 -10.08
CA VAL A 268 7.93 9.16 -11.46
C VAL A 268 8.98 8.36 -12.21
N SER A 269 8.56 7.21 -12.71
CA SER A 269 9.38 6.28 -13.47
C SER A 269 9.88 6.93 -14.76
N GLN A 270 11.15 6.71 -15.05
CA GLN A 270 11.75 7.18 -16.30
C GLN A 270 11.40 6.27 -17.49
N VAL A 271 10.91 5.06 -17.22
CA VAL A 271 10.67 4.03 -18.25
C VAL A 271 9.18 3.84 -18.56
N TRP A 272 8.27 4.15 -17.63
CA TRP A 272 6.83 4.08 -17.88
C TRP A 272 6.03 5.08 -17.04
N SER A 273 5.29 5.99 -17.70
CA SER A 273 4.26 6.81 -17.05
C SER A 273 2.94 6.71 -17.82
N PRO A 274 1.82 6.37 -17.16
CA PRO A 274 0.51 6.28 -17.81
C PRO A 274 -0.17 7.65 -17.95
N ASP A 275 0.16 8.62 -17.08
CA ASP A 275 -0.38 9.98 -17.14
C ASP A 275 0.27 10.76 -18.29
N LEU A 276 -0.54 11.31 -19.19
CA LEU A 276 -0.08 12.06 -20.36
C LEU A 276 0.06 13.57 -20.09
N GLY A 277 -0.25 14.04 -18.87
CA GLY A 277 -0.13 15.44 -18.46
C GLY A 277 -1.11 16.41 -19.14
N ASN A 278 -2.06 15.89 -19.90
CA ASN A 278 -3.04 16.67 -20.68
C ASN A 278 -4.50 16.31 -20.34
N GLY A 279 -4.72 15.73 -19.15
CA GLY A 279 -6.04 15.25 -18.70
C GLY A 279 -6.44 13.89 -19.27
N LYS A 280 -5.56 13.22 -20.02
CA LYS A 280 -5.73 11.84 -20.51
C LYS A 280 -4.69 10.89 -19.90
N TYR A 281 -4.97 9.60 -19.99
CA TYR A 281 -4.02 8.53 -19.66
C TYR A 281 -3.84 7.56 -20.83
N LYS A 282 -2.79 6.77 -20.79
CA LYS A 282 -2.59 5.59 -21.65
C LYS A 282 -2.53 4.32 -20.80
N ASN A 283 -3.07 3.24 -21.35
CA ASN A 283 -2.94 1.91 -20.77
C ASN A 283 -1.65 1.20 -21.24
N PRO A 284 -1.15 0.24 -20.44
CA PRO A 284 -1.60 -0.10 -19.09
C PRO A 284 -1.31 1.02 -18.06
N VAL A 285 -2.23 1.28 -17.13
CA VAL A 285 -1.99 2.20 -16.00
C VAL A 285 -0.85 1.72 -15.09
N ILE A 286 -0.53 0.43 -15.11
CA ILE A 286 0.71 -0.11 -14.51
C ILE A 286 1.33 -1.16 -15.44
N TYR A 287 2.50 -0.88 -16.01
CA TYR A 287 3.25 -1.82 -16.84
C TYR A 287 4.15 -2.73 -15.99
N ALA A 288 3.56 -3.46 -15.07
CA ALA A 288 4.24 -4.46 -14.25
C ALA A 288 3.23 -5.53 -13.82
N ASP A 289 3.74 -6.70 -13.44
CA ASP A 289 2.95 -7.88 -13.04
C ASP A 289 2.21 -7.70 -11.70
N TYR A 290 1.25 -6.79 -11.63
CA TYR A 290 0.28 -6.67 -10.53
C TYR A 290 -0.97 -7.44 -10.89
N SER A 291 -0.75 -8.74 -11.05
CA SER A 291 -1.76 -9.73 -11.36
C SER A 291 -2.98 -9.72 -10.45
N ASP A 292 -4.11 -10.15 -11.01
CA ASP A 292 -5.34 -10.41 -10.26
C ASP A 292 -5.81 -9.19 -9.44
N PRO A 293 -5.73 -7.95 -9.98
CA PRO A 293 -5.94 -6.75 -9.19
C PRO A 293 -7.38 -6.70 -8.68
N ASP A 294 -7.54 -6.33 -7.42
CA ASP A 294 -8.82 -5.92 -6.86
C ASP A 294 -8.65 -4.59 -6.15
N VAL A 295 -9.65 -3.72 -6.28
CA VAL A 295 -9.57 -2.33 -5.81
C VAL A 295 -10.74 -2.02 -4.91
N CYS A 296 -10.46 -1.37 -3.78
CA CYS A 296 -11.47 -0.77 -2.93
C CYS A 296 -11.28 0.75 -2.84
N ARG A 297 -12.38 1.49 -2.75
CA ARG A 297 -12.37 2.93 -2.49
C ARG A 297 -12.78 3.21 -1.05
N VAL A 298 -12.02 4.04 -0.34
CA VAL A 298 -12.37 4.58 0.98
C VAL A 298 -12.32 6.10 0.91
N GLY A 299 -13.48 6.73 0.86
CA GLY A 299 -13.56 8.18 0.63
C GLY A 299 -13.01 8.56 -0.75
N ASN A 300 -11.88 9.29 -0.76
CA ASN A 300 -11.21 9.78 -1.96
C ASN A 300 -9.96 8.94 -2.34
N ASP A 301 -9.72 7.86 -1.62
CA ASP A 301 -8.53 7.03 -1.76
C ASP A 301 -8.90 5.68 -2.36
N TYR A 302 -8.11 5.23 -3.32
CA TYR A 302 -8.24 3.94 -3.97
C TYR A 302 -7.08 3.06 -3.54
N TYR A 303 -7.38 1.83 -3.14
CA TYR A 303 -6.37 0.86 -2.73
C TYR A 303 -6.51 -0.40 -3.57
N MET A 304 -5.41 -0.82 -4.19
CA MET A 304 -5.32 -2.04 -4.99
C MET A 304 -4.52 -3.09 -4.24
N VAL A 305 -4.99 -4.33 -4.26
CA VAL A 305 -4.22 -5.50 -3.85
C VAL A 305 -4.02 -6.42 -5.06
N SER A 306 -2.93 -7.19 -5.06
CA SER A 306 -2.57 -8.11 -6.14
C SER A 306 -1.99 -9.41 -5.59
N SER A 307 -2.10 -10.50 -6.36
CA SER A 307 -1.48 -11.79 -6.01
C SER A 307 0.03 -11.66 -5.81
N SER A 308 0.58 -12.45 -4.89
CA SER A 308 2.03 -12.54 -4.67
C SER A 308 2.58 -13.94 -4.78
N PHE A 309 1.71 -14.96 -4.83
CA PHE A 309 2.09 -16.37 -4.73
C PHE A 309 2.97 -16.59 -3.49
N ALA A 310 4.08 -17.32 -3.63
CA ALA A 310 5.04 -17.56 -2.55
C ALA A 310 6.03 -16.41 -2.32
N ASN A 311 5.99 -15.34 -3.13
CA ASN A 311 6.94 -14.25 -3.00
C ASN A 311 6.62 -13.40 -1.77
N THR A 312 7.65 -13.00 -1.03
CA THR A 312 7.50 -12.19 0.20
C THR A 312 8.32 -10.91 0.18
N PRO A 313 7.85 -9.80 0.77
CA PRO A 313 6.54 -9.64 1.39
C PRO A 313 5.39 -9.82 0.36
N GLY A 314 4.29 -10.40 0.82
CA GLY A 314 3.15 -10.83 0.01
C GLY A 314 1.96 -9.88 0.11
N LEU A 315 0.99 -10.03 -0.80
CA LEU A 315 -0.14 -9.12 -0.97
C LEU A 315 0.31 -7.65 -1.08
N PRO A 316 1.03 -7.26 -2.16
CA PRO A 316 1.38 -5.87 -2.41
C PRO A 316 0.14 -4.98 -2.43
N ILE A 317 0.26 -3.80 -1.82
CA ILE A 317 -0.79 -2.81 -1.73
C ILE A 317 -0.34 -1.53 -2.40
N LEU A 318 -1.17 -1.04 -3.32
CA LEU A 318 -0.96 0.21 -4.03
C LEU A 318 -2.06 1.20 -3.68
N HIS A 319 -1.72 2.48 -3.70
CA HIS A 319 -2.63 3.58 -3.49
C HIS A 319 -2.67 4.49 -4.70
N SER A 320 -3.85 5.03 -4.98
CA SER A 320 -4.06 6.10 -5.96
C SER A 320 -5.15 7.04 -5.44
N ASN A 321 -5.15 8.25 -5.96
CA ASN A 321 -6.25 9.19 -5.79
C ASN A 321 -7.05 9.44 -7.08
N ASP A 322 -6.62 8.90 -8.21
CA ASP A 322 -7.23 9.16 -9.53
C ASP A 322 -7.29 7.93 -10.44
N LEU A 323 -7.01 6.72 -9.91
CA LEU A 323 -6.96 5.43 -10.60
C LEU A 323 -5.88 5.30 -11.70
N VAL A 324 -5.10 6.35 -11.96
CA VAL A 324 -4.07 6.38 -13.01
C VAL A 324 -2.68 6.42 -12.39
N ASN A 325 -2.48 7.30 -11.41
CA ASN A 325 -1.21 7.49 -10.73
C ASN A 325 -1.18 6.60 -9.48
N TRP A 326 -0.35 5.55 -9.49
CA TRP A 326 -0.29 4.54 -8.43
C TRP A 326 1.06 4.55 -7.73
N THR A 327 1.05 4.36 -6.41
CA THR A 327 2.26 4.20 -5.59
C THR A 327 2.13 2.96 -4.72
N ILE A 328 3.21 2.19 -4.54
CA ILE A 328 3.23 1.07 -3.59
C ILE A 328 3.27 1.64 -2.17
N VAL A 329 2.33 1.25 -1.32
CA VAL A 329 2.21 1.78 0.06
C VAL A 329 2.45 0.74 1.15
N GLY A 330 2.51 -0.55 0.79
CA GLY A 330 2.83 -1.60 1.75
C GLY A 330 2.55 -3.00 1.23
N HIS A 331 2.62 -3.96 2.14
CA HIS A 331 2.30 -5.37 1.93
C HIS A 331 1.52 -5.88 3.14
N ALA A 332 0.51 -6.72 2.90
CA ALA A 332 -0.28 -7.28 4.00
C ALA A 332 0.42 -8.46 4.69
N ILE A 333 1.33 -9.15 4.00
CA ILE A 333 2.05 -10.31 4.52
C ILE A 333 3.55 -10.02 4.53
N GLN A 334 4.20 -10.15 5.68
CA GLN A 334 5.67 -10.06 5.75
C GLN A 334 6.32 -11.39 5.36
N ASN A 335 5.88 -12.49 5.99
CA ASN A 335 6.26 -13.87 5.66
C ASN A 335 5.01 -14.76 5.72
N LEU A 336 4.96 -15.78 4.87
CA LEU A 336 3.89 -16.78 4.82
C LEU A 336 4.09 -17.88 5.89
N THR A 337 2.98 -18.47 6.31
CA THR A 337 2.93 -19.55 7.33
C THR A 337 2.27 -20.80 6.76
N PRO A 338 2.73 -22.01 7.09
CA PRO A 338 3.85 -22.33 8.00
C PRO A 338 5.23 -22.09 7.36
N SER A 339 6.20 -21.63 8.16
CA SER A 339 7.55 -21.30 7.70
C SER A 339 8.28 -22.50 7.09
N GLU A 340 8.06 -23.71 7.58
CA GLU A 340 8.70 -24.93 7.07
C GLU A 340 8.38 -25.20 5.59
N ARG A 341 7.23 -24.69 5.12
CA ARG A 341 6.81 -24.74 3.71
C ARG A 341 7.37 -23.55 2.94
N TYR A 342 7.15 -22.33 3.41
CA TYR A 342 7.42 -21.11 2.63
C TYR A 342 8.81 -20.50 2.83
N ASP A 343 9.64 -21.03 3.72
CA ASP A 343 11.09 -20.76 3.75
C ASP A 343 11.80 -21.45 2.58
N LYS A 344 11.12 -22.40 1.92
CA LYS A 344 11.55 -23.06 0.69
C LYS A 344 10.77 -22.50 -0.49
N MET A 345 11.26 -22.84 -1.68
CA MET A 345 10.69 -22.35 -2.92
C MET A 345 9.38 -23.07 -3.29
N GLU A 346 8.29 -22.32 -3.40
CA GLU A 346 6.92 -22.79 -3.72
C GLU A 346 6.35 -22.05 -4.94
N HIS A 347 6.98 -22.24 -6.11
CA HIS A 347 6.58 -21.54 -7.34
C HIS A 347 5.10 -21.77 -7.69
N GLY A 348 4.35 -20.68 -7.86
CA GLY A 348 2.94 -20.73 -8.26
C GLY A 348 1.96 -21.17 -7.17
N ASN A 349 2.40 -21.36 -5.93
CA ASN A 349 1.56 -21.68 -4.76
C ASN A 349 1.46 -20.47 -3.81
N GLY A 350 0.77 -20.62 -2.68
CA GLY A 350 0.57 -19.55 -1.70
C GLY A 350 -0.56 -18.60 -2.10
N VAL A 351 -0.27 -17.31 -2.13
CA VAL A 351 -1.29 -16.25 -2.30
C VAL A 351 -1.76 -16.13 -3.75
N TRP A 352 -2.88 -16.77 -4.09
CA TRP A 352 -3.58 -16.54 -5.37
C TRP A 352 -4.50 -15.32 -5.30
N ALA A 353 -5.33 -15.13 -6.34
CA ALA A 353 -6.22 -13.99 -6.55
C ALA A 353 -6.86 -13.43 -5.26
N PRO A 354 -6.46 -12.22 -4.85
CA PRO A 354 -7.03 -11.59 -3.67
C PRO A 354 -8.29 -10.78 -3.99
N SER A 355 -9.05 -10.47 -2.94
CA SER A 355 -10.02 -9.38 -2.92
C SER A 355 -9.79 -8.49 -1.70
N ILE A 356 -10.05 -7.20 -1.85
CA ILE A 356 -9.96 -6.21 -0.77
C ILE A 356 -11.30 -5.52 -0.57
N ARG A 357 -11.78 -5.46 0.67
CA ARG A 357 -13.00 -4.73 1.04
C ARG A 357 -12.74 -3.87 2.26
N PHE A 358 -13.41 -2.72 2.33
CA PHE A 358 -13.45 -1.92 3.53
C PHE A 358 -14.81 -2.09 4.20
N HIS A 359 -14.82 -2.71 5.36
CA HIS A 359 -16.02 -3.00 6.14
C HIS A 359 -15.70 -2.78 7.62
N ASP A 360 -16.64 -2.25 8.41
CA ASP A 360 -16.46 -2.00 9.84
C ASP A 360 -15.09 -1.36 10.23
N ASN A 361 -14.71 -0.31 9.48
CA ASN A 361 -13.47 0.46 9.64
C ASN A 361 -12.17 -0.29 9.49
N GLN A 362 -12.25 -1.41 8.78
CA GLN A 362 -11.13 -2.28 8.57
C GLN A 362 -11.09 -2.65 7.10
N PHE A 363 -9.88 -2.67 6.58
CA PHE A 363 -9.59 -3.37 5.35
C PHE A 363 -9.58 -4.86 5.67
N TYR A 364 -10.26 -5.64 4.85
CA TYR A 364 -10.23 -7.08 4.82
C TYR A 364 -9.64 -7.49 3.48
N ILE A 365 -8.63 -8.35 3.50
CA ILE A 365 -8.09 -8.99 2.30
C ILE A 365 -8.35 -10.49 2.41
N TYR A 366 -9.06 -11.05 1.43
CA TYR A 366 -9.25 -12.50 1.28
C TYR A 366 -8.42 -12.99 0.10
N PHE A 367 -7.90 -14.20 0.17
CA PHE A 367 -7.23 -14.86 -0.94
C PHE A 367 -7.38 -16.39 -0.85
N GLY A 368 -7.24 -17.08 -1.98
CA GLY A 368 -7.16 -18.53 -2.00
C GLY A 368 -5.71 -19.01 -1.90
N ASP A 369 -5.45 -20.00 -1.06
CA ASP A 369 -4.35 -20.94 -1.26
C ASP A 369 -4.95 -22.21 -1.89
N PRO A 370 -4.53 -22.60 -3.11
CA PRO A 370 -5.16 -23.69 -3.84
C PRO A 370 -5.03 -25.05 -3.14
N ASP A 371 -4.10 -25.22 -2.19
CA ASP A 371 -3.88 -26.48 -1.48
C ASP A 371 -4.60 -26.50 -0.11
N GLU A 372 -4.78 -25.34 0.51
CA GLU A 372 -5.29 -25.25 1.89
C GLU A 372 -6.72 -24.68 1.99
N GLY A 373 -7.07 -23.70 1.17
CA GLY A 373 -8.38 -23.07 1.14
C GLY A 373 -8.34 -21.54 1.19
N ILE A 374 -9.39 -20.93 1.74
CA ILE A 374 -9.58 -19.48 1.73
C ILE A 374 -9.04 -18.87 3.02
N TYR A 375 -8.07 -17.97 2.87
CA TYR A 375 -7.47 -17.18 3.93
C TYR A 375 -7.97 -15.73 3.93
N MET A 376 -7.85 -15.09 5.10
CA MET A 376 -8.10 -13.66 5.28
C MET A 376 -7.13 -13.01 6.26
N THR A 377 -6.88 -11.72 6.07
CA THR A 377 -6.27 -10.81 7.06
C THR A 377 -7.00 -9.47 7.07
N LYS A 378 -6.92 -8.73 8.17
CA LYS A 378 -7.53 -7.40 8.30
C LYS A 378 -6.67 -6.36 9.02
N ALA A 379 -6.89 -5.09 8.72
CA ALA A 379 -6.21 -3.97 9.35
C ALA A 379 -7.09 -2.71 9.40
N LYS A 380 -6.92 -1.87 10.42
CA LYS A 380 -7.60 -0.56 10.51
C LYS A 380 -6.97 0.52 9.63
N ASN A 381 -5.67 0.41 9.40
CA ASN A 381 -4.89 1.26 8.51
C ASN A 381 -4.35 0.38 7.39
N ILE A 382 -4.41 0.86 6.15
CA ILE A 382 -3.98 0.11 4.97
C ILE A 382 -2.48 -0.28 5.03
N LYS A 383 -1.65 0.49 5.75
CA LYS A 383 -0.23 0.17 5.98
C LYS A 383 -0.02 -0.83 7.13
N GLY A 384 -1.11 -1.32 7.74
CA GLY A 384 -1.09 -2.24 8.86
C GLY A 384 -1.10 -1.55 10.24
N PRO A 385 -0.80 -2.30 11.31
CA PRO A 385 -0.47 -3.72 11.30
C PRO A 385 -1.65 -4.58 10.84
N TRP A 386 -1.36 -5.61 10.06
CA TRP A 386 -2.31 -6.62 9.60
C TRP A 386 -2.40 -7.76 10.62
N THR A 387 -3.60 -8.33 10.79
CA THR A 387 -3.76 -9.52 11.65
C THR A 387 -3.03 -10.72 11.07
N PRO A 388 -2.64 -11.72 11.89
CA PRO A 388 -2.21 -13.01 11.38
C PRO A 388 -3.22 -13.61 10.39
N LEU A 389 -2.73 -14.44 9.47
CA LEU A 389 -3.56 -15.11 8.47
C LEU A 389 -4.58 -16.04 9.16
N CYS A 390 -5.85 -15.87 8.79
CA CYS A 390 -6.97 -16.65 9.30
C CYS A 390 -7.49 -17.57 8.19
N LEU A 391 -7.47 -18.89 8.39
CA LEU A 391 -8.08 -19.85 7.48
C LEU A 391 -9.60 -19.85 7.68
N VAL A 392 -10.32 -19.11 6.83
CA VAL A 392 -11.77 -18.91 6.92
C VAL A 392 -12.53 -20.16 6.50
N LYS A 393 -12.08 -20.80 5.42
CA LYS A 393 -12.66 -22.06 4.92
C LYS A 393 -11.55 -22.97 4.40
N LYS A 394 -11.34 -24.09 5.08
CA LYS A 394 -10.45 -25.15 4.61
C LYS A 394 -11.07 -25.86 3.40
N GLY A 395 -10.27 -26.10 2.36
CA GLY A 395 -10.72 -26.88 1.21
C GLY A 395 -9.74 -26.80 0.05
N LYS A 396 -9.44 -27.95 -0.55
CA LYS A 396 -8.52 -28.03 -1.68
C LYS A 396 -9.17 -27.46 -2.95
N GLY A 397 -8.46 -26.54 -3.60
CA GLY A 397 -8.86 -25.90 -4.84
C GLY A 397 -9.94 -24.83 -4.71
N LEU A 398 -10.22 -24.34 -3.50
CA LEU A 398 -11.05 -23.14 -3.31
C LEU A 398 -10.21 -21.90 -3.63
N ILE A 399 -10.59 -21.15 -4.65
CA ILE A 399 -9.80 -20.02 -5.16
C ILE A 399 -10.64 -18.77 -5.35
N ASP A 400 -9.97 -17.63 -5.54
CA ASP A 400 -10.56 -16.36 -5.95
C ASP A 400 -11.72 -15.88 -5.06
N PRO A 401 -11.58 -15.90 -3.72
CA PRO A 401 -12.66 -15.51 -2.83
C PRO A 401 -12.93 -14.01 -2.90
N CYS A 402 -14.22 -13.64 -2.87
CA CYS A 402 -14.65 -12.26 -2.69
C CYS A 402 -15.79 -12.16 -1.67
N PRO A 403 -15.59 -11.46 -0.54
CA PRO A 403 -16.63 -11.30 0.46
C PRO A 403 -17.64 -10.20 0.07
N LEU A 404 -18.86 -10.33 0.59
CA LEU A 404 -19.91 -9.32 0.61
C LEU A 404 -20.59 -9.35 1.98
N TRP A 405 -20.63 -8.20 2.65
CA TRP A 405 -21.49 -7.98 3.81
C TRP A 405 -22.78 -7.35 3.33
N ASP A 406 -23.88 -8.03 3.60
CA ASP A 406 -25.19 -7.63 3.12
C ASP A 406 -25.90 -6.72 4.14
N GLU A 407 -26.91 -6.01 3.66
CA GLU A 407 -27.70 -5.05 4.42
C GLU A 407 -28.58 -5.70 5.49
N ASP A 408 -28.80 -7.02 5.41
CA ASP A 408 -29.52 -7.83 6.41
C ASP A 408 -28.63 -8.29 7.57
N GLY A 409 -27.35 -7.90 7.58
CA GLY A 409 -26.37 -8.26 8.61
C GLY A 409 -25.67 -9.60 8.38
N ARG A 410 -26.04 -10.35 7.33
CA ARG A 410 -25.36 -11.59 6.94
C ARG A 410 -24.16 -11.28 6.06
N ALA A 411 -23.22 -12.22 6.00
CA ALA A 411 -22.01 -12.08 5.21
C ALA A 411 -21.75 -13.35 4.40
N TYR A 412 -21.26 -13.17 3.18
CA TYR A 412 -21.10 -14.24 2.21
C TYR A 412 -19.79 -14.12 1.46
N VAL A 413 -19.28 -15.23 0.96
CA VAL A 413 -18.10 -15.28 0.10
C VAL A 413 -18.46 -16.04 -1.17
N VAL A 414 -18.32 -15.38 -2.32
CA VAL A 414 -18.28 -16.07 -3.62
C VAL A 414 -16.86 -16.52 -3.91
N HIS A 415 -16.67 -17.66 -4.57
CA HIS A 415 -15.36 -18.18 -4.93
C HIS A 415 -15.43 -19.05 -6.19
N GLY A 416 -14.26 -19.26 -6.81
CA GLY A 416 -14.06 -20.21 -7.92
C GLY A 416 -13.49 -21.55 -7.45
N PHE A 417 -13.22 -22.43 -8.42
CA PHE A 417 -12.59 -23.74 -8.19
C PHE A 417 -11.42 -23.97 -9.14
N ALA A 418 -10.25 -24.30 -8.57
CA ALA A 418 -9.06 -24.67 -9.33
C ALA A 418 -9.16 -26.12 -9.80
N GLY A 419 -9.37 -26.34 -11.10
CA GLY A 419 -9.45 -27.70 -11.67
C GLY A 419 -8.23 -28.57 -11.39
N SER A 420 -7.04 -27.97 -11.29
CA SER A 420 -5.79 -28.66 -10.95
C SER A 420 -5.76 -29.26 -9.54
N ARG A 421 -6.62 -28.79 -8.63
CA ARG A 421 -6.65 -29.21 -7.21
C ARG A 421 -7.99 -29.82 -6.82
N ALA A 422 -9.09 -29.16 -7.17
CA ALA A 422 -10.46 -29.59 -6.87
C ALA A 422 -11.00 -30.63 -7.87
N GLY A 423 -10.36 -30.84 -9.03
CA GLY A 423 -10.90 -31.67 -10.10
C GLY A 423 -12.10 -31.06 -10.84
N MET A 424 -12.46 -29.81 -10.52
CA MET A 424 -13.57 -29.05 -11.10
C MET A 424 -13.13 -27.60 -11.33
N LYS A 425 -13.58 -27.00 -12.45
CA LYS A 425 -13.36 -25.58 -12.79
C LYS A 425 -14.56 -25.04 -13.57
N SER A 426 -14.57 -23.76 -13.91
CA SER A 426 -15.67 -23.12 -14.68
C SER A 426 -17.01 -23.09 -13.94
N VAL A 427 -17.00 -23.06 -12.62
CA VAL A 427 -18.21 -22.93 -11.80
C VAL A 427 -17.93 -22.00 -10.64
N LEU A 428 -18.97 -21.33 -10.15
CA LEU A 428 -18.89 -20.43 -9.00
C LEU A 428 -19.73 -20.98 -7.84
N GLY A 429 -19.13 -20.92 -6.65
CA GLY A 429 -19.76 -21.30 -5.38
C GLY A 429 -19.93 -20.10 -4.47
N ILE A 430 -20.90 -20.17 -3.56
CA ILE A 430 -21.09 -19.22 -2.48
C ILE A 430 -21.25 -19.95 -1.16
N PHE A 431 -20.67 -19.43 -0.08
CA PHE A 431 -20.96 -19.86 1.28
C PHE A 431 -21.23 -18.65 2.18
N GLU A 432 -22.01 -18.85 3.23
CA GLU A 432 -22.21 -17.86 4.27
C GLU A 432 -21.04 -17.91 5.27
N MET A 433 -20.64 -16.76 5.79
CA MET A 433 -19.61 -16.61 6.81
C MET A 433 -20.13 -15.82 8.01
N THR A 434 -19.39 -15.87 9.11
CA THR A 434 -19.66 -15.04 10.28
C THR A 434 -19.57 -13.55 9.92
N PRO A 435 -20.38 -12.66 10.53
CA PRO A 435 -20.35 -11.23 10.22
C PRO A 435 -18.99 -10.54 10.44
N ASP A 436 -18.16 -11.07 11.35
CA ASP A 436 -16.79 -10.59 11.58
C ASP A 436 -15.78 -11.08 10.51
N GLY A 437 -16.25 -11.88 9.56
CA GLY A 437 -15.56 -12.37 8.38
C GLY A 437 -14.63 -13.55 8.59
N ILE A 438 -14.55 -14.13 9.80
CA ILE A 438 -13.43 -15.02 10.15
C ILE A 438 -13.70 -16.51 9.94
N GLN A 439 -14.96 -16.93 9.76
CA GLN A 439 -15.29 -18.35 9.70
C GLN A 439 -16.44 -18.62 8.73
N ALA A 440 -16.31 -19.66 7.90
CA ALA A 440 -17.42 -20.18 7.11
C ALA A 440 -18.50 -20.83 8.01
N LEU A 441 -19.76 -20.47 7.79
CA LEU A 441 -20.93 -21.03 8.48
C LEU A 441 -21.58 -22.18 7.71
N THR A 442 -21.42 -22.21 6.39
CA THR A 442 -22.06 -23.22 5.54
C THR A 442 -21.05 -23.88 4.59
N GLU A 443 -21.50 -24.99 3.99
CA GLU A 443 -20.84 -25.50 2.79
C GLU A 443 -21.09 -24.59 1.58
N SER A 444 -20.23 -24.73 0.57
CA SER A 444 -20.37 -24.00 -0.69
C SER A 444 -21.54 -24.52 -1.49
N ARG A 445 -22.46 -23.63 -1.86
CA ARG A 445 -23.53 -23.88 -2.82
C ARG A 445 -23.11 -23.39 -4.19
N LEU A 446 -23.17 -24.26 -5.20
CA LEU A 446 -22.96 -23.86 -6.59
C LEU A 446 -24.10 -22.93 -7.05
N ILE A 447 -23.73 -21.79 -7.64
CA ILE A 447 -24.68 -20.75 -8.08
C ILE A 447 -24.59 -20.43 -9.57
N PHE A 448 -23.51 -20.83 -10.23
CA PHE A 448 -23.32 -20.61 -11.66
C PHE A 448 -22.48 -21.73 -12.26
N ASP A 449 -22.97 -22.31 -13.36
CA ASP A 449 -22.25 -23.31 -14.15
C ASP A 449 -21.86 -22.70 -15.50
N GLY A 450 -20.57 -22.44 -15.67
CA GLY A 450 -20.01 -21.87 -16.88
C GLY A 450 -19.65 -22.90 -17.95
N HIS A 451 -19.67 -24.20 -17.69
CA HIS A 451 -19.21 -25.22 -18.67
C HIS A 451 -19.82 -25.08 -20.07
N PRO A 452 -21.13 -24.78 -20.24
CA PRO A 452 -21.74 -24.75 -21.57
C PRO A 452 -21.21 -23.63 -22.48
N ASN A 453 -21.02 -22.42 -21.94
CA ASN A 453 -20.80 -21.21 -22.75
C ASN A 453 -19.67 -20.31 -22.22
N ASN A 454 -19.26 -20.51 -20.97
CA ASN A 454 -18.32 -19.66 -20.24
C ASN A 454 -17.23 -20.51 -19.56
N PRO A 455 -16.47 -21.31 -20.33
CA PRO A 455 -15.43 -22.16 -19.76
C PRO A 455 -14.39 -21.31 -19.04
N THR A 456 -13.80 -21.83 -17.97
CA THR A 456 -12.83 -21.10 -17.15
C THR A 456 -13.42 -19.82 -16.53
N VAL A 457 -14.73 -19.79 -16.23
CA VAL A 457 -15.25 -18.75 -15.34
C VAL A 457 -14.61 -18.88 -13.95
N GLU A 458 -13.95 -17.82 -13.52
CA GLU A 458 -13.19 -17.72 -12.26
C GLU A 458 -13.06 -16.25 -11.83
N GLY A 459 -12.22 -15.92 -10.85
CA GLY A 459 -11.95 -14.54 -10.45
C GLY A 459 -13.16 -13.72 -10.00
N PRO A 460 -14.22 -14.28 -9.35
CA PRO A 460 -15.45 -13.54 -9.10
C PRO A 460 -15.23 -12.37 -8.13
N LYS A 461 -15.70 -11.17 -8.51
CA LYS A 461 -15.83 -10.02 -7.60
C LYS A 461 -17.30 -9.73 -7.32
N PHE A 462 -17.62 -9.60 -6.04
CA PHE A 462 -18.98 -9.58 -5.54
C PHE A 462 -19.42 -8.17 -5.12
N TYR A 463 -20.61 -7.76 -5.56
CA TYR A 463 -21.18 -6.43 -5.33
C TYR A 463 -22.70 -6.50 -5.13
N LYS A 464 -23.27 -5.45 -4.55
CA LYS A 464 -24.71 -5.21 -4.49
C LYS A 464 -25.02 -3.82 -5.05
N ARG A 465 -25.98 -3.72 -5.96
CA ARG A 465 -26.44 -2.44 -6.55
C ARG A 465 -27.91 -2.57 -6.99
N ASN A 466 -28.73 -1.56 -6.74
CA ASN A 466 -30.13 -1.51 -7.20
C ASN A 466 -30.94 -2.80 -6.91
N ASN A 467 -30.78 -3.35 -5.71
CA ASN A 467 -31.44 -4.60 -5.28
C ASN A 467 -31.05 -5.86 -6.09
N TYR A 468 -29.92 -5.81 -6.80
CA TYR A 468 -29.28 -6.95 -7.43
C TYR A 468 -27.94 -7.24 -6.74
N TYR A 469 -27.64 -8.54 -6.60
CA TYR A 469 -26.30 -9.05 -6.41
C TYR A 469 -25.63 -9.16 -7.77
N TYR A 470 -24.44 -8.60 -7.91
CA TYR A 470 -23.61 -8.71 -9.11
C TYR A 470 -22.35 -9.51 -8.81
N ILE A 471 -22.02 -10.42 -9.71
CA ILE A 471 -20.71 -11.07 -9.74
C ILE A 471 -20.05 -10.71 -11.06
N LEU A 472 -18.94 -9.98 -11.01
CA LEU A 472 -18.07 -9.77 -12.17
C LEU A 472 -17.01 -10.86 -12.17
N ALA A 473 -17.05 -11.74 -13.17
CA ALA A 473 -16.12 -12.87 -13.29
C ALA A 473 -15.65 -13.01 -14.74
N PRO A 474 -14.33 -12.99 -15.03
CA PRO A 474 -13.85 -13.33 -16.37
C PRO A 474 -14.16 -14.78 -16.76
N ALA A 475 -14.20 -15.08 -18.05
CA ALA A 475 -14.33 -16.41 -18.62
C ALA A 475 -13.57 -16.51 -19.95
N GLY A 476 -13.46 -17.71 -20.52
CA GLY A 476 -12.71 -17.98 -21.76
C GLY A 476 -11.22 -18.23 -21.55
N GLY A 477 -10.72 -18.05 -20.32
CA GLY A 477 -9.30 -18.18 -19.95
C GLY A 477 -8.53 -16.87 -20.10
N VAL A 478 -7.29 -16.85 -19.60
CA VAL A 478 -6.54 -15.60 -19.38
C VAL A 478 -6.24 -14.80 -20.65
N LYS A 479 -5.87 -15.46 -21.75
CA LYS A 479 -5.43 -14.78 -22.99
C LYS A 479 -6.56 -14.51 -24.00
N PRO A 480 -7.47 -15.46 -24.29
CA PRO A 480 -8.56 -15.22 -25.25
C PRO A 480 -9.88 -14.82 -24.57
N GLY A 481 -9.85 -14.59 -23.26
CA GLY A 481 -11.06 -14.45 -22.45
C GLY A 481 -11.82 -13.13 -22.63
N TRP A 482 -12.88 -13.02 -21.85
CA TRP A 482 -13.80 -11.90 -21.79
C TRP A 482 -14.30 -11.71 -20.35
N GLN A 483 -14.86 -10.54 -20.06
CA GLN A 483 -15.46 -10.24 -18.77
C GLN A 483 -16.95 -10.55 -18.78
N LEU A 484 -17.42 -11.36 -17.83
CA LEU A 484 -18.85 -11.51 -17.56
C LEU A 484 -19.30 -10.57 -16.46
N ALA A 485 -20.56 -10.14 -16.58
CA ALA A 485 -21.37 -9.72 -15.45
C ALA A 485 -22.48 -10.75 -15.24
N LEU A 486 -22.60 -11.23 -14.01
CA LEU A 486 -23.72 -12.03 -13.54
C LEU A 486 -24.57 -11.16 -12.63
N ARG A 487 -25.90 -11.26 -12.68
CA ARG A 487 -26.75 -10.62 -11.66
C ARG A 487 -27.96 -11.46 -11.26
N SER A 488 -28.40 -11.29 -10.01
CA SER A 488 -29.62 -11.90 -9.49
C SER A 488 -30.22 -11.05 -8.37
N LYS A 489 -31.54 -11.15 -8.15
CA LYS A 489 -32.19 -10.57 -6.96
C LYS A 489 -32.11 -11.49 -5.73
N ASN A 490 -31.75 -12.74 -5.94
CA ASN A 490 -31.53 -13.73 -4.88
C ASN A 490 -30.05 -14.07 -4.85
N ILE A 491 -29.44 -14.02 -3.67
CA ILE A 491 -28.00 -14.25 -3.50
C ILE A 491 -27.57 -15.65 -3.98
N TYR A 492 -28.49 -16.62 -3.90
CA TYR A 492 -28.29 -18.00 -4.37
C TYR A 492 -28.74 -18.24 -5.83
N GLY A 493 -29.08 -17.18 -6.55
CA GLY A 493 -29.51 -17.24 -7.94
C GLY A 493 -30.99 -17.62 -8.15
N PRO A 494 -31.37 -17.98 -9.39
CA PRO A 494 -30.48 -18.11 -10.55
C PRO A 494 -29.88 -16.77 -10.97
N TYR A 495 -28.64 -16.80 -11.47
CA TYR A 495 -27.96 -15.63 -12.03
C TYR A 495 -28.15 -15.60 -13.54
N GLU A 496 -28.57 -14.44 -14.07
CA GLU A 496 -28.46 -14.15 -15.50
C GLU A 496 -27.05 -13.63 -15.81
N SER A 497 -26.54 -13.89 -17.01
CA SER A 497 -25.16 -13.57 -17.41
C SER A 497 -25.09 -12.77 -18.70
N LYS A 498 -24.16 -11.82 -18.79
CA LYS A 498 -23.78 -11.14 -20.03
C LYS A 498 -22.27 -11.00 -20.16
N ILE A 499 -21.78 -11.00 -21.39
CA ILE A 499 -20.42 -10.55 -21.72
C ILE A 499 -20.45 -9.02 -21.78
N VAL A 500 -19.58 -8.35 -21.03
CA VAL A 500 -19.61 -6.89 -20.84
C VAL A 500 -18.30 -6.19 -21.21
N LEU A 501 -17.24 -6.96 -21.46
CA LEU A 501 -15.97 -6.53 -22.07
C LEU A 501 -15.39 -7.71 -22.85
N SER A 502 -14.95 -7.48 -24.07
CA SER A 502 -14.21 -8.48 -24.85
C SER A 502 -13.11 -7.80 -25.67
N GLN A 503 -12.13 -8.57 -26.16
CA GLN A 503 -11.08 -8.03 -27.02
C GLN A 503 -11.64 -7.31 -28.27
N GLY A 504 -12.74 -7.82 -28.83
CA GLY A 504 -13.35 -7.29 -30.05
C GLY A 504 -12.34 -7.19 -31.19
N LYS A 505 -12.19 -5.99 -31.77
CA LYS A 505 -11.24 -5.70 -32.86
C LYS A 505 -9.90 -5.10 -32.39
N THR A 506 -9.67 -5.06 -31.08
CA THR A 506 -8.45 -4.48 -30.51
C THR A 506 -7.28 -5.47 -30.54
N GLU A 507 -6.06 -4.97 -30.44
CA GLU A 507 -4.85 -5.79 -30.23
C GLU A 507 -4.66 -6.20 -28.76
N ILE A 508 -5.60 -5.83 -27.89
CA ILE A 508 -5.53 -6.04 -26.44
C ILE A 508 -6.22 -7.36 -26.16
N ASN A 509 -5.41 -8.39 -25.93
CA ASN A 509 -5.91 -9.73 -25.61
C ASN A 509 -6.75 -9.73 -24.31
N GLY A 510 -7.46 -10.83 -24.10
CA GLY A 510 -8.62 -10.96 -23.22
C GLY A 510 -8.49 -10.25 -21.86
N PRO A 511 -9.46 -9.38 -21.50
CA PRO A 511 -9.52 -8.82 -20.16
C PRO A 511 -9.73 -9.96 -19.16
N HIS A 512 -9.00 -9.91 -18.06
CA HIS A 512 -9.16 -10.91 -17.02
C HIS A 512 -9.06 -10.27 -15.64
N GLN A 513 -9.84 -10.82 -14.71
CA GLN A 513 -9.99 -10.48 -13.29
C GLN A 513 -9.78 -9.01 -12.93
N GLY A 514 -10.85 -8.40 -12.41
CA GLY A 514 -10.84 -6.98 -12.18
C GLY A 514 -11.89 -6.49 -11.22
N ALA A 515 -11.84 -5.20 -10.91
CA ALA A 515 -12.69 -4.54 -9.94
C ALA A 515 -13.47 -3.39 -10.57
N TRP A 516 -14.75 -3.28 -10.20
CA TRP A 516 -15.59 -2.12 -10.51
C TRP A 516 -15.52 -1.12 -9.37
N ILE A 517 -15.29 0.16 -9.70
CA ILE A 517 -15.16 1.26 -8.76
C ILE A 517 -15.84 2.51 -9.32
N ASP A 518 -16.42 3.34 -8.46
CA ASP A 518 -16.98 4.64 -8.78
C ASP A 518 -16.09 5.80 -8.29
N THR A 519 -16.28 6.99 -8.88
CA THR A 519 -15.65 8.23 -8.37
C THR A 519 -16.23 8.64 -7.01
N PRO A 520 -15.56 9.52 -6.23
CA PRO A 520 -16.07 9.91 -4.91
C PRO A 520 -17.44 10.60 -4.94
N ASP A 521 -17.80 11.21 -6.06
CA ASP A 521 -19.13 11.82 -6.28
C ASP A 521 -20.17 10.85 -6.88
N GLY A 522 -19.76 9.60 -7.17
CA GLY A 522 -20.61 8.52 -7.68
C GLY A 522 -21.07 8.71 -9.13
N LYS A 523 -20.55 9.69 -9.87
CA LYS A 523 -21.03 10.00 -11.23
C LYS A 523 -20.37 9.19 -12.33
N GLU A 524 -19.10 8.85 -12.16
CA GLU A 524 -18.36 8.03 -13.11
C GLU A 524 -18.08 6.66 -12.52
N ASN A 525 -18.07 5.64 -13.38
CA ASN A 525 -17.71 4.28 -13.02
C ASN A 525 -16.55 3.83 -13.90
N TRP A 526 -15.71 2.97 -13.32
CA TRP A 526 -14.48 2.51 -13.91
C TRP A 526 -14.29 1.03 -13.62
N PHE A 527 -13.53 0.35 -14.46
CA PHE A 527 -13.16 -1.04 -14.27
C PHE A 527 -11.66 -1.19 -14.41
N ILE A 528 -11.03 -1.77 -13.39
CA ILE A 528 -9.61 -2.15 -13.45
C ILE A 528 -9.53 -3.63 -13.73
N HIS A 529 -8.69 -4.07 -14.65
CA HIS A 529 -8.41 -5.48 -14.91
C HIS A 529 -6.95 -5.69 -15.28
N PHE A 530 -6.54 -6.91 -15.58
CA PHE A 530 -5.21 -7.16 -16.13
C PHE A 530 -5.24 -7.68 -17.57
N GLN A 531 -4.09 -7.60 -18.22
CA GLN A 531 -3.76 -8.20 -19.51
C GLN A 531 -2.51 -9.09 -19.37
N ASP A 532 -2.54 -10.33 -19.88
CA ASP A 532 -1.34 -11.18 -19.93
C ASP A 532 -0.39 -10.77 -21.06
N LYS A 533 0.85 -10.46 -20.69
CA LYS A 533 1.97 -10.12 -21.57
C LYS A 533 3.17 -11.06 -21.37
N TYR A 534 2.94 -12.35 -21.14
CA TYR A 534 3.99 -13.37 -21.11
C TYR A 534 5.11 -13.01 -20.10
N ALA A 535 6.35 -12.84 -20.57
CA ALA A 535 7.50 -12.49 -19.73
C ALA A 535 7.34 -11.15 -18.99
N TYR A 536 6.49 -10.24 -19.44
CA TYR A 536 6.18 -9.00 -18.71
C TYR A 536 5.15 -9.20 -17.60
N GLY A 537 4.54 -10.38 -17.53
CA GLY A 537 3.49 -10.74 -16.58
C GLY A 537 2.13 -10.11 -16.94
N ARG A 538 1.32 -9.89 -15.91
CA ARG A 538 -0.06 -9.43 -16.01
C ARG A 538 -0.14 -7.94 -15.68
N VAL A 539 -0.13 -7.11 -16.73
CA VAL A 539 -0.11 -5.64 -16.62
C VAL A 539 -1.52 -5.09 -16.37
N VAL A 540 -1.64 -3.96 -15.68
CA VAL A 540 -2.93 -3.44 -15.19
C VAL A 540 -3.53 -2.41 -16.14
N TRP A 541 -4.80 -2.61 -16.49
CA TRP A 541 -5.59 -1.77 -17.38
C TRP A 541 -6.70 -1.07 -16.61
N LEU A 542 -7.07 0.13 -17.06
CA LEU A 542 -8.21 0.92 -16.59
C LEU A 542 -9.17 1.15 -17.77
N GLU A 543 -10.44 0.86 -17.57
CA GLU A 543 -11.49 0.99 -18.58
C GLU A 543 -12.61 1.91 -18.07
N PRO A 544 -13.17 2.79 -18.92
CA PRO A 544 -14.42 3.48 -18.58
C PRO A 544 -15.55 2.46 -18.41
N LEU A 545 -16.48 2.70 -17.49
CA LEU A 545 -17.66 1.85 -17.29
C LEU A 545 -18.92 2.70 -17.27
N GLN A 546 -19.94 2.25 -17.98
CA GLN A 546 -21.28 2.83 -17.94
C GLN A 546 -22.32 1.80 -17.51
N TRP A 547 -23.38 2.26 -16.84
CA TRP A 547 -24.50 1.40 -16.48
C TRP A 547 -25.68 1.69 -17.41
N ILE A 548 -26.09 0.70 -18.20
CA ILE A 548 -27.21 0.79 -19.14
C ILE A 548 -28.21 -0.32 -18.78
N ASN A 549 -29.44 0.05 -18.43
CA ASN A 549 -30.49 -0.90 -18.03
C ASN A 549 -30.03 -1.89 -16.94
N ASP A 550 -29.33 -1.35 -15.94
CA ASP A 550 -28.72 -2.11 -14.83
C ASP A 550 -27.71 -3.19 -15.27
N TRP A 551 -27.10 -3.03 -16.45
CA TRP A 551 -25.93 -3.81 -16.87
C TRP A 551 -24.71 -2.91 -17.00
N PRO A 552 -23.52 -3.35 -16.54
CA PRO A 552 -22.30 -2.62 -16.84
C PRO A 552 -21.93 -2.86 -18.31
N VAL A 553 -21.47 -1.79 -18.97
CA VAL A 553 -20.84 -1.81 -20.28
C VAL A 553 -19.46 -1.22 -20.07
N ILE A 554 -18.42 -2.01 -20.32
CA ILE A 554 -17.04 -1.70 -19.95
C ILE A 554 -16.23 -1.45 -21.21
N GLY A 555 -15.36 -0.44 -21.20
CA GLY A 555 -14.59 -0.03 -22.36
C GLY A 555 -15.44 0.81 -23.33
N GLU A 556 -15.03 0.81 -24.60
CA GLU A 556 -15.74 1.53 -25.66
C GLU A 556 -16.66 0.58 -26.43
N ASP A 557 -17.98 0.82 -26.38
CA ASP A 557 -19.01 0.06 -27.10
C ASP A 557 -19.47 0.86 -28.32
N LYS A 558 -18.84 0.62 -29.48
CA LYS A 558 -19.08 1.38 -30.71
C LYS A 558 -20.29 0.89 -31.50
N ASP A 559 -20.64 -0.39 -31.40
CA ASP A 559 -21.75 -1.02 -32.11
C ASP A 559 -23.04 -1.11 -31.26
N GLY A 560 -22.97 -0.80 -29.97
CA GLY A 560 -24.11 -0.67 -29.08
C GLY A 560 -24.72 -2.01 -28.66
N ASP A 561 -23.92 -3.08 -28.68
CA ASP A 561 -24.38 -4.43 -28.33
C ASP A 561 -24.36 -4.69 -26.81
N GLY A 562 -23.83 -3.76 -26.02
CA GLY A 562 -23.67 -3.86 -24.57
C GLY A 562 -22.38 -4.54 -24.11
N CYS A 563 -21.45 -4.83 -25.03
CA CYS A 563 -20.13 -5.39 -24.78
C CYS A 563 -19.05 -4.45 -25.35
N GLY A 564 -18.43 -3.64 -24.50
CA GLY A 564 -17.37 -2.75 -24.97
C GLY A 564 -16.04 -3.47 -25.24
N ASN A 565 -15.10 -2.74 -25.81
CA ASN A 565 -13.73 -3.19 -26.07
C ASN A 565 -12.70 -2.34 -25.30
N PRO A 566 -11.55 -2.91 -24.88
CA PRO A 566 -10.51 -2.20 -24.15
C PRO A 566 -9.99 -0.94 -24.85
N VAL A 567 -9.70 0.11 -24.09
CA VAL A 567 -9.20 1.39 -24.62
C VAL A 567 -7.71 1.57 -24.38
N LEU A 568 -6.96 1.93 -25.42
CA LEU A 568 -5.53 2.25 -25.26
C LEU A 568 -5.31 3.59 -24.56
N THR A 569 -6.19 4.57 -24.80
CA THR A 569 -6.13 5.92 -24.21
C THR A 569 -7.52 6.44 -23.92
N TRP A 570 -7.69 7.15 -22.81
CA TRP A 570 -8.97 7.78 -22.46
C TRP A 570 -8.77 9.04 -21.61
N GLY A 571 -9.85 9.79 -21.34
CA GLY A 571 -9.83 10.88 -20.35
C GLY A 571 -9.61 10.33 -18.94
N LYS A 572 -8.87 11.05 -18.09
CA LYS A 572 -8.69 10.65 -16.69
C LYS A 572 -10.03 10.70 -15.92
N PRO A 573 -10.22 9.85 -14.91
CA PRO A 573 -11.37 9.93 -14.00
C PRO A 573 -11.53 11.33 -13.39
N ASN A 574 -12.75 11.85 -13.39
CA ASN A 574 -13.06 13.13 -12.76
C ASN A 574 -13.22 12.97 -11.24
N VAL A 575 -12.10 13.03 -10.52
CA VAL A 575 -12.06 12.94 -9.05
C VAL A 575 -12.16 14.31 -8.34
N GLY A 576 -12.59 15.35 -9.06
CA GLY A 576 -12.84 16.69 -8.52
C GLY A 576 -11.60 17.57 -8.25
N LYS A 577 -10.38 17.03 -8.41
CA LYS A 577 -9.13 17.80 -8.41
C LYS A 577 -8.03 17.06 -9.17
N ILE A 578 -6.96 17.77 -9.50
CA ILE A 578 -5.77 17.20 -10.14
C ILE A 578 -4.78 16.78 -9.05
N TYR A 579 -4.22 15.58 -9.19
CA TYR A 579 -3.16 15.06 -8.35
C TYR A 579 -1.84 15.03 -9.13
N PRO A 580 -0.68 15.17 -8.46
CA PRO A 580 0.62 15.01 -9.11
C PRO A 580 0.77 13.62 -9.75
N THR A 581 1.53 13.57 -10.85
CA THR A 581 1.91 12.29 -11.47
C THR A 581 2.73 11.45 -10.50
N ALA A 582 2.42 10.14 -10.44
CA ALA A 582 3.12 9.19 -9.59
C ALA A 582 3.10 7.80 -10.24
N THR A 583 4.18 7.04 -10.06
CA THR A 583 4.28 5.66 -10.52
C THR A 583 4.90 4.77 -9.44
N PRO A 584 4.71 3.44 -9.50
CA PRO A 584 5.47 2.52 -8.67
C PRO A 584 6.97 2.76 -8.83
N VAL A 585 7.71 2.68 -7.72
CA VAL A 585 9.16 2.84 -7.70
C VAL A 585 9.85 1.58 -8.24
N GLU A 586 10.93 1.75 -9.02
CA GLU A 586 11.72 0.62 -9.55
C GLU A 586 13.25 0.75 -9.32
N SER A 587 13.73 1.96 -9.02
CA SER A 587 15.14 2.20 -8.67
C SER A 587 15.31 2.29 -7.16
N ASP A 588 16.48 1.88 -6.66
CA ASP A 588 16.84 1.93 -5.24
C ASP A 588 18.30 2.31 -5.06
N GLU A 589 18.55 3.29 -4.20
CA GLU A 589 19.89 3.72 -3.80
C GLU A 589 20.30 3.14 -2.44
N PHE A 590 19.45 2.30 -1.82
CA PHE A 590 19.71 1.61 -0.54
C PHE A 590 20.12 2.51 0.63
N ASN A 591 19.72 3.78 0.59
CA ASN A 591 19.96 4.77 1.66
C ASN A 591 19.00 4.60 2.86
N SER A 592 18.00 3.73 2.75
CA SER A 592 17.03 3.45 3.80
C SER A 592 17.51 2.31 4.71
N SER A 593 17.05 2.30 5.96
CA SER A 593 17.27 1.18 6.90
C SER A 593 16.35 -0.03 6.63
N VAL A 594 15.42 0.09 5.69
CA VAL A 594 14.51 -0.98 5.23
C VAL A 594 14.51 -1.03 3.71
N LEU A 595 14.30 -2.22 3.14
CA LEU A 595 14.23 -2.41 1.69
C LEU A 595 13.07 -1.61 1.11
N GLY A 596 13.27 -1.04 -0.08
CA GLY A 596 12.18 -0.43 -0.83
C GLY A 596 11.03 -1.43 -1.09
N LEU A 597 9.79 -0.91 -1.14
CA LEU A 597 8.57 -1.71 -1.26
C LEU A 597 8.45 -2.46 -2.60
N GLN A 598 9.26 -2.13 -3.59
CA GLN A 598 9.30 -2.81 -4.88
C GLN A 598 9.99 -4.18 -4.85
N TRP A 599 10.77 -4.44 -3.80
CA TRP A 599 11.55 -5.67 -3.67
C TRP A 599 10.73 -6.81 -3.09
N GLN A 600 10.85 -7.99 -3.70
CA GLN A 600 10.34 -9.24 -3.15
C GLN A 600 11.42 -10.34 -3.22
N TRP A 601 11.48 -11.13 -2.16
CA TRP A 601 12.12 -12.43 -2.12
C TRP A 601 11.22 -13.47 -2.80
N GLN A 602 11.81 -14.52 -3.35
CA GLN A 602 11.02 -15.59 -3.98
C GLN A 602 10.31 -16.49 -2.96
N ALA A 603 10.85 -16.59 -1.76
CA ALA A 603 10.29 -17.31 -0.62
C ALA A 603 10.23 -16.36 0.59
N ASN A 604 9.95 -16.86 1.79
CA ASN A 604 10.06 -16.10 3.03
C ASN A 604 11.46 -15.48 3.17
N SER A 605 11.48 -14.22 3.59
CA SER A 605 12.72 -13.50 3.87
C SER A 605 13.47 -14.09 5.06
N ASN A 606 14.79 -14.23 4.93
CA ASN A 606 15.65 -14.59 6.06
C ASN A 606 16.48 -13.37 6.47
N PRO A 607 16.29 -12.80 7.68
CA PRO A 607 17.02 -11.60 8.09
C PRO A 607 18.54 -11.80 8.23
N LEU A 608 19.03 -13.05 8.22
CA LEU A 608 20.46 -13.36 8.23
C LEU A 608 21.11 -13.26 6.84
N CYS A 609 20.32 -13.20 5.76
CA CYS A 609 20.86 -13.22 4.40
C CYS A 609 21.21 -11.83 3.85
N TYR A 610 20.82 -10.75 4.54
CA TYR A 610 21.10 -9.39 4.09
C TYR A 610 21.28 -8.39 5.25
N ARG A 611 21.88 -7.25 4.93
CA ARG A 611 21.94 -6.08 5.80
C ARG A 611 21.87 -4.82 4.95
N LEU A 612 21.08 -3.85 5.39
CA LEU A 612 21.12 -2.48 4.89
C LEU A 612 22.00 -1.62 5.77
N ASP A 613 22.82 -0.79 5.15
CA ASP A 613 23.63 0.20 5.83
C ASP A 613 23.25 1.59 5.31
N SER A 614 22.34 2.25 6.02
CA SER A 614 21.81 3.56 5.63
C SER A 614 22.85 4.68 5.73
N GLU A 615 23.94 4.49 6.48
CA GLU A 615 24.99 5.50 6.61
C GLU A 615 25.89 5.52 5.37
N SER A 616 26.19 4.35 4.84
CA SER A 616 27.02 4.17 3.64
C SER A 616 26.20 4.06 2.34
N GLY A 617 24.89 3.86 2.42
CA GLY A 617 23.99 3.73 1.26
C GLY A 617 24.23 2.42 0.52
N ASN A 618 24.11 1.28 1.20
CA ASN A 618 24.50 -0.01 0.63
C ASN A 618 23.63 -1.16 1.14
N LEU A 619 23.26 -2.06 0.22
CA LEU A 619 22.72 -3.38 0.52
C LEU A 619 23.81 -4.45 0.46
N ARG A 620 24.10 -5.08 1.59
CA ARG A 620 24.91 -6.29 1.65
C ARG A 620 24.03 -7.53 1.55
N LEU A 621 24.35 -8.43 0.61
CA LEU A 621 23.80 -9.79 0.57
C LEU A 621 24.88 -10.80 0.95
N PHE A 622 24.62 -11.58 2.00
CA PHE A 622 25.49 -12.68 2.40
C PHE A 622 25.27 -13.89 1.49
N ALA A 623 26.35 -14.60 1.17
CA ALA A 623 26.30 -15.79 0.33
C ALA A 623 25.45 -16.87 1.02
N TRP A 624 24.28 -17.14 0.45
CA TRP A 624 23.32 -18.07 1.03
C TRP A 624 23.29 -19.40 0.27
N GLN A 625 23.05 -20.52 0.96
CA GLN A 625 22.85 -21.78 0.27
C GLN A 625 21.37 -21.88 -0.15
N PRO A 626 21.07 -22.03 -1.46
CA PRO A 626 19.70 -22.11 -1.97
C PRO A 626 18.85 -23.18 -1.27
N ASP A 627 19.29 -24.44 -1.35
CA ASP A 627 18.74 -25.64 -0.73
C ASP A 627 19.87 -26.70 -0.81
N GLU A 628 19.92 -27.65 0.11
CA GLU A 628 20.83 -28.81 0.01
C GLU A 628 20.54 -29.67 -1.23
N ASN A 629 19.27 -29.74 -1.64
CA ASN A 629 18.83 -30.48 -2.82
C ASN A 629 18.61 -29.59 -4.06
N GLY A 630 18.84 -28.28 -3.92
CA GLY A 630 18.66 -27.31 -4.99
C GLY A 630 19.62 -27.57 -6.15
N LYS A 631 19.09 -27.63 -7.37
CA LYS A 631 19.85 -27.97 -8.57
C LYS A 631 20.41 -26.74 -9.25
N ASN A 632 19.68 -25.64 -9.20
CA ASN A 632 19.99 -24.40 -9.91
C ASN A 632 19.29 -23.20 -9.21
N LEU A 633 19.32 -21.98 -9.78
CA LEU A 633 18.74 -20.79 -9.14
C LEU A 633 17.21 -20.82 -9.03
N TRP A 634 16.52 -21.74 -9.73
CA TRP A 634 15.09 -21.96 -9.58
C TRP A 634 14.71 -22.36 -8.15
N ASP A 635 15.60 -23.07 -7.46
CA ASP A 635 15.37 -23.59 -6.10
C ASP A 635 15.86 -22.61 -5.02
N ALA A 636 16.28 -21.39 -5.39
CA ALA A 636 16.89 -20.43 -4.46
C ALA A 636 15.84 -19.51 -3.79
N PRO A 637 15.65 -19.57 -2.46
CA PRO A 637 14.69 -18.72 -1.74
C PRO A 637 15.14 -17.25 -1.67
N ASN A 638 16.45 -17.02 -1.55
CA ASN A 638 17.05 -15.71 -1.29
C ASN A 638 17.51 -14.98 -2.55
N LEU A 639 16.64 -14.93 -3.56
CA LEU A 639 16.80 -14.05 -4.71
C LEU A 639 15.97 -12.78 -4.47
N LEU A 640 16.63 -11.61 -4.45
CA LEU A 640 15.97 -10.33 -4.26
C LEU A 640 15.61 -9.75 -5.63
N LEU A 641 14.33 -9.73 -5.97
CA LEU A 641 13.84 -9.48 -7.33
C LEU A 641 12.76 -8.40 -7.37
N GLN A 642 12.62 -7.76 -8.54
CA GLN A 642 11.52 -6.87 -8.89
C GLN A 642 10.89 -7.24 -10.23
N LYS A 643 9.66 -6.81 -10.44
CA LYS A 643 8.89 -6.99 -11.67
C LYS A 643 9.50 -6.16 -12.82
N PHE A 644 9.31 -6.58 -14.07
CA PHE A 644 9.64 -5.74 -15.22
C PHE A 644 8.73 -4.49 -15.22
N PRO A 645 9.27 -3.26 -15.27
CA PRO A 645 8.48 -2.04 -15.11
C PRO A 645 8.05 -1.38 -16.44
N ALA A 646 8.51 -1.90 -17.58
CA ALA A 646 8.29 -1.31 -18.90
C ALA A 646 8.57 -2.33 -20.02
N PRO A 647 8.11 -2.10 -21.26
CA PRO A 647 8.47 -2.93 -22.41
C PRO A 647 9.98 -2.88 -22.72
N ASN A 648 10.59 -1.71 -22.55
CA ASN A 648 12.00 -1.44 -22.86
C ASN A 648 12.67 -0.73 -21.68
N PHE A 649 13.72 -1.31 -21.10
CA PHE A 649 14.45 -0.72 -19.99
C PHE A 649 15.86 -1.29 -19.84
N LYS A 650 16.69 -0.62 -19.06
CA LYS A 650 17.98 -1.11 -18.58
C LYS A 650 17.93 -1.21 -17.07
N ALA A 651 18.24 -2.37 -16.51
CA ALA A 651 18.51 -2.52 -15.09
C ALA A 651 20.02 -2.60 -14.89
N THR A 652 20.57 -1.67 -14.11
CA THR A 652 22.01 -1.58 -13.82
C THR A 652 22.24 -1.62 -12.32
N THR A 653 23.29 -2.30 -11.88
CA THR A 653 23.70 -2.30 -10.47
C THR A 653 25.22 -2.23 -10.36
N LYS A 654 25.71 -1.61 -9.28
CA LYS A 654 27.13 -1.53 -8.94
C LYS A 654 27.39 -2.42 -7.73
N LEU A 655 28.26 -3.42 -7.92
CA LEU A 655 28.48 -4.50 -6.96
C LEU A 655 29.96 -4.75 -6.68
N ALA A 656 30.28 -5.04 -5.41
CA ALA A 656 31.61 -5.46 -4.97
C ALA A 656 31.50 -6.81 -4.26
N PHE A 657 32.13 -7.84 -4.83
CA PHE A 657 32.01 -9.21 -4.34
C PHE A 657 33.23 -9.60 -3.48
N SER A 658 32.97 -10.12 -2.29
CA SER A 658 33.99 -10.58 -1.34
C SER A 658 33.71 -12.04 -0.99
N PRO A 659 34.16 -13.01 -1.81
CA PRO A 659 33.99 -14.41 -1.47
C PRO A 659 34.90 -14.81 -0.31
N SER A 660 34.38 -15.66 0.57
CA SER A 660 35.11 -16.36 1.61
C SER A 660 35.62 -17.72 1.14
N LYS A 661 34.95 -18.33 0.14
CA LYS A 661 35.26 -19.67 -0.38
C LYS A 661 35.18 -19.73 -1.90
N ILE A 662 35.86 -20.74 -2.47
CA ILE A 662 35.74 -21.11 -3.87
C ILE A 662 34.32 -21.66 -4.11
N GLY A 663 33.73 -21.31 -5.25
CA GLY A 663 32.38 -21.73 -5.66
C GLY A 663 31.26 -20.78 -5.23
N GLU A 664 31.55 -19.78 -4.39
CA GLU A 664 30.62 -18.70 -4.12
C GLU A 664 30.45 -17.80 -5.35
N SER A 665 29.26 -17.25 -5.51
CA SER A 665 28.95 -16.39 -6.66
C SER A 665 27.87 -15.36 -6.35
N ALA A 666 27.97 -14.17 -6.94
CA ALA A 666 26.98 -13.11 -6.81
C ALA A 666 26.74 -12.41 -8.16
N GLY A 667 25.56 -11.86 -8.39
CA GLY A 667 25.28 -11.21 -9.68
C GLY A 667 23.88 -10.65 -9.87
N LEU A 668 23.63 -10.24 -11.12
CA LEU A 668 22.38 -9.72 -11.66
C LEU A 668 21.69 -10.83 -12.47
N VAL A 669 20.42 -11.11 -12.19
CA VAL A 669 19.65 -12.20 -12.81
C VAL A 669 18.35 -11.67 -13.42
N VAL A 670 17.99 -12.22 -14.59
CA VAL A 670 16.62 -12.22 -15.11
C VAL A 670 16.05 -13.61 -14.88
N MET A 671 15.01 -13.68 -14.06
CA MET A 671 14.45 -14.91 -13.50
C MET A 671 13.04 -15.17 -14.05
N GLY A 672 12.83 -16.38 -14.51
CA GLY A 672 11.56 -16.95 -14.96
C GLY A 672 11.69 -18.47 -15.07
N GLN A 673 10.79 -19.16 -15.78
CA GLN A 673 10.91 -20.61 -16.02
C GLN A 673 12.22 -21.01 -16.70
N ASP A 674 12.74 -20.09 -17.51
CA ASP A 674 14.13 -20.05 -17.93
C ASP A 674 14.77 -18.82 -17.27
N TYR A 675 16.06 -18.88 -16.95
CA TYR A 675 16.76 -17.73 -16.40
C TYR A 675 18.13 -17.53 -17.03
N ALA A 676 18.59 -16.27 -16.97
CA ALA A 676 19.95 -15.91 -17.30
C ALA A 676 20.51 -14.94 -16.26
N ALA A 677 21.80 -15.06 -15.97
CA ALA A 677 22.47 -14.14 -15.06
C ALA A 677 23.84 -13.73 -15.58
N LEU A 678 24.25 -12.52 -15.19
CA LEU A 678 25.62 -12.07 -15.22
C LEU A 678 26.14 -12.11 -13.79
N ARG A 679 27.14 -12.96 -13.52
CA ARG A 679 27.63 -13.22 -12.15
C ARG A 679 29.14 -13.25 -12.04
N ILE A 680 29.65 -12.93 -10.87
CA ILE A 680 31.05 -13.12 -10.49
C ILE A 680 31.16 -14.47 -9.78
N ASP A 681 31.96 -15.39 -10.31
CA ASP A 681 32.25 -16.70 -9.72
C ASP A 681 33.63 -16.68 -9.05
N SER A 682 33.69 -17.12 -7.80
CA SER A 682 34.94 -17.44 -7.10
C SER A 682 35.46 -18.80 -7.57
N THR A 683 36.63 -18.83 -8.20
CA THR A 683 37.25 -20.07 -8.73
C THR A 683 38.66 -20.26 -8.18
N GLN A 684 39.26 -21.43 -8.43
CA GLN A 684 40.67 -21.68 -8.10
C GLN A 684 41.63 -20.72 -8.83
N ASN A 685 41.23 -20.20 -10.00
CA ASN A 685 42.04 -19.32 -10.83
C ASN A 685 41.68 -17.83 -10.66
N GLY A 686 40.98 -17.49 -9.57
CA GLY A 686 40.51 -16.12 -9.29
C GLY A 686 39.04 -15.89 -9.63
N LEU A 687 38.66 -14.62 -9.74
CA LEU A 687 37.29 -14.20 -10.00
C LEU A 687 36.99 -14.15 -11.49
N TYR A 688 35.85 -14.70 -11.92
CA TYR A 688 35.40 -14.64 -13.31
C TYR A 688 34.02 -14.00 -13.39
N ILE A 689 33.85 -13.04 -14.29
CA ILE A 689 32.52 -12.62 -14.72
C ILE A 689 32.04 -13.64 -15.75
N LYS A 690 30.84 -14.19 -15.58
CA LYS A 690 30.24 -15.17 -16.48
C LYS A 690 28.82 -14.79 -16.83
N GLN A 691 28.45 -14.98 -18.09
CA GLN A 691 27.04 -15.11 -18.45
C GLN A 691 26.64 -16.59 -18.29
N ILE A 692 25.60 -16.84 -17.52
CA ILE A 692 25.00 -18.16 -17.35
C ILE A 692 23.56 -18.17 -17.84
N VAL A 693 23.14 -19.27 -18.46
CA VAL A 693 21.76 -19.51 -18.91
C VAL A 693 21.32 -20.88 -18.42
N CYS A 694 20.10 -20.96 -17.89
CA CYS A 694 19.44 -22.21 -17.57
C CYS A 694 18.05 -22.23 -18.23
N LYS A 695 17.86 -23.17 -19.15
CA LYS A 695 16.56 -23.43 -19.79
C LYS A 695 15.86 -24.57 -19.09
N GLU A 696 14.54 -24.51 -19.04
CA GLU A 696 13.71 -25.49 -18.33
C GLU A 696 14.17 -25.67 -16.88
N ALA A 697 14.42 -24.56 -16.18
CA ALA A 697 15.05 -24.56 -14.87
C ALA A 697 14.24 -25.37 -13.85
N SER A 698 12.91 -25.34 -13.97
CA SER A 698 11.97 -26.14 -13.17
C SER A 698 12.12 -27.66 -13.33
N LYS A 699 12.76 -28.14 -14.41
CA LYS A 699 13.08 -29.57 -14.60
C LYS A 699 14.42 -29.96 -13.97
N GLY A 700 15.10 -29.03 -13.30
CA GLY A 700 16.40 -29.28 -12.68
C GLY A 700 17.55 -29.32 -13.69
N SER A 701 17.40 -28.65 -14.83
CA SER A 701 18.44 -28.52 -15.85
C SER A 701 19.71 -27.87 -15.29
N LYS A 702 20.86 -28.19 -15.89
CA LYS A 702 22.15 -27.60 -15.52
C LYS A 702 22.29 -26.19 -16.08
N GLU A 703 23.00 -25.34 -15.35
CA GLU A 703 23.43 -24.03 -15.84
C GLU A 703 24.50 -24.20 -16.94
N LEU A 704 24.36 -23.45 -18.02
CA LEU A 704 25.34 -23.37 -19.11
C LEU A 704 26.09 -22.05 -19.01
N VAL A 705 27.43 -22.10 -19.06
CA VAL A 705 28.27 -20.91 -19.18
C VAL A 705 28.32 -20.53 -20.66
N MET A 706 27.77 -19.37 -20.99
CA MET A 706 27.72 -18.88 -22.37
C MET A 706 28.99 -18.17 -22.78
N ASP A 707 29.58 -17.42 -21.85
CA ASP A 707 30.83 -16.69 -22.03
C ASP A 707 31.42 -16.31 -20.66
N SER A 708 32.73 -16.04 -20.61
CA SER A 708 33.43 -15.71 -19.37
C SER A 708 34.66 -14.83 -19.57
N VAL A 709 34.94 -13.97 -18.59
CA VAL A 709 36.14 -13.12 -18.57
C VAL A 709 36.77 -13.12 -17.18
N LEU A 710 38.10 -13.20 -17.13
CA LEU A 710 38.86 -13.10 -15.88
C LEU A 710 38.81 -11.66 -15.35
N LEU A 711 38.39 -11.51 -14.09
CA LEU A 711 38.40 -10.24 -13.38
C LEU A 711 39.74 -10.07 -12.66
N LYS A 712 40.60 -9.20 -13.22
CA LYS A 712 41.99 -9.06 -12.75
C LYS A 712 42.12 -8.43 -11.35
N ASN A 713 41.19 -7.57 -10.94
CA ASN A 713 41.19 -6.87 -9.67
C ASN A 713 39.81 -6.92 -9.01
N ASN A 714 39.74 -6.96 -7.68
CA ASN A 714 38.48 -6.90 -6.93
C ASN A 714 37.98 -5.45 -6.78
N LEU A 715 37.63 -4.83 -7.91
CA LEU A 715 37.02 -3.51 -7.95
C LEU A 715 35.49 -3.66 -8.04
N PRO A 716 34.71 -2.64 -7.63
CA PRO A 716 33.29 -2.60 -7.95
C PRO A 716 33.08 -2.80 -9.45
N VAL A 717 32.18 -3.71 -9.81
CA VAL A 717 31.79 -3.99 -11.19
C VAL A 717 30.35 -3.52 -11.37
N TYR A 718 30.06 -2.99 -12.55
CA TYR A 718 28.71 -2.60 -12.93
C TYR A 718 28.14 -3.70 -13.80
N PHE A 719 27.04 -4.31 -13.38
CA PHE A 719 26.29 -5.25 -14.20
C PHE A 719 25.05 -4.59 -14.74
N ARG A 720 24.77 -4.84 -16.02
CA ARG A 720 23.60 -4.30 -16.70
C ARG A 720 22.93 -5.40 -17.51
N VAL A 721 21.60 -5.41 -17.46
CA VAL A 721 20.76 -6.07 -18.45
C VAL A 721 19.92 -5.02 -19.16
N GLU A 722 19.91 -5.07 -20.48
CA GLU A 722 19.03 -4.29 -21.33
C GLU A 722 17.92 -5.21 -21.85
N VAL A 723 16.67 -4.88 -21.54
CA VAL A 723 15.48 -5.59 -21.98
C VAL A 723 14.81 -4.80 -23.09
N ARG A 724 14.56 -5.44 -24.24
CA ARG A 724 13.82 -4.87 -25.37
C ARG A 724 12.66 -5.75 -25.80
N GLU A 725 11.49 -5.14 -25.91
CA GLU A 725 10.30 -5.78 -26.47
C GLU A 725 10.45 -5.87 -27.99
N THR A 726 10.38 -7.07 -28.53
CA THR A 726 10.05 -7.31 -29.94
C THR A 726 8.73 -8.04 -30.03
N GLN A 727 8.17 -8.16 -31.22
CA GLN A 727 6.94 -8.91 -31.43
C GLN A 727 7.19 -10.05 -32.42
N GLU A 728 6.65 -11.23 -32.10
CA GLU A 728 6.73 -12.41 -32.95
C GLU A 728 5.38 -13.13 -32.95
N LYS A 729 4.94 -13.61 -34.12
CA LYS A 729 3.73 -14.42 -34.22
C LYS A 729 3.99 -15.80 -33.61
N ASN A 730 3.08 -16.28 -32.78
CA ASN A 730 3.09 -17.67 -32.34
C ASN A 730 2.60 -18.60 -33.47
N ARG A 731 2.53 -19.91 -33.16
CA ARG A 731 2.04 -20.93 -34.10
C ARG A 731 0.57 -20.76 -34.52
N GLU A 732 -0.19 -19.95 -33.79
CA GLU A 732 -1.59 -19.62 -34.05
C GLU A 732 -1.73 -18.24 -34.74
N GLU A 733 -0.62 -17.70 -35.24
CA GLU A 733 -0.50 -16.37 -35.86
C GLU A 733 -0.84 -15.16 -34.97
N ILE A 734 -0.94 -15.37 -33.66
CA ILE A 734 -1.16 -14.32 -32.68
C ILE A 734 0.17 -13.65 -32.36
N LEU A 735 0.21 -12.32 -32.49
CA LEU A 735 1.38 -11.52 -32.18
C LEU A 735 1.65 -11.52 -30.67
N GLN A 736 2.86 -11.90 -30.27
CA GLN A 736 3.28 -12.00 -28.88
C GLN A 736 4.48 -11.10 -28.59
N PRO A 737 4.50 -10.38 -27.46
CA PRO A 737 5.68 -9.66 -27.02
C PRO A 737 6.77 -10.65 -26.59
N GLN A 738 8.00 -10.36 -26.99
CA GLN A 738 9.23 -11.11 -26.67
C GLN A 738 10.17 -10.19 -25.89
N ALA A 739 10.60 -10.61 -24.70
CA ALA A 739 11.49 -9.84 -23.85
C ALA A 739 12.96 -10.23 -24.07
N ASN A 740 13.64 -9.53 -24.96
CA ASN A 740 15.04 -9.81 -25.32
C ASN A 740 16.00 -9.16 -24.32
N CYS A 741 16.77 -9.97 -23.61
CA CYS A 741 17.67 -9.55 -22.54
C CYS A 741 19.14 -9.63 -23.00
N GLN A 742 19.80 -8.49 -23.13
CA GLN A 742 21.23 -8.39 -23.44
C GLN A 742 22.02 -7.99 -22.20
N PHE A 743 22.97 -8.84 -21.78
CA PHE A 743 23.83 -8.59 -20.62
C PHE A 743 25.13 -7.90 -21.01
N SER A 744 25.58 -6.97 -20.16
CA SER A 744 26.86 -6.29 -20.28
C SER A 744 27.44 -5.95 -18.90
N TYR A 745 28.76 -5.79 -18.83
CA TYR A 745 29.45 -5.32 -17.63
C TYR A 745 30.29 -4.08 -17.91
N SER A 746 30.64 -3.34 -16.87
CA SER A 746 31.62 -2.25 -16.93
C SER A 746 32.53 -2.28 -15.69
N LEU A 747 33.78 -1.87 -15.87
CA LEU A 747 34.78 -1.74 -14.79
C LEU A 747 34.98 -0.28 -14.35
N ASP A 748 34.43 0.69 -15.10
CA ASP A 748 34.58 2.13 -14.85
C ASP A 748 33.23 2.87 -14.74
N GLY A 749 32.12 2.15 -14.92
CA GLY A 749 30.77 2.68 -14.92
C GLY A 749 30.40 3.48 -16.18
N LYS A 750 31.31 3.59 -17.16
CA LYS A 750 31.15 4.39 -18.37
C LYS A 750 31.09 3.53 -19.62
N LYS A 751 32.09 2.67 -19.83
CA LYS A 751 32.16 1.78 -21.00
C LYS A 751 31.61 0.40 -20.64
N TYR A 752 30.53 0.02 -21.29
CA TYR A 752 29.89 -1.30 -21.12
C TYR A 752 30.33 -2.26 -22.23
N VAL A 753 30.66 -3.48 -21.85
CA VAL A 753 31.06 -4.57 -22.73
C VAL A 753 30.02 -5.67 -22.64
N THR A 754 29.40 -6.00 -23.77
CA THR A 754 28.49 -7.14 -23.88
C THR A 754 29.21 -8.45 -23.60
N LEU A 755 28.59 -9.34 -22.81
CA LEU A 755 29.14 -10.66 -22.51
C LEU A 755 28.13 -11.76 -22.89
N GLY A 756 28.55 -12.67 -23.76
CA GLY A 756 27.74 -13.76 -24.29
C GLY A 756 26.57 -13.34 -25.20
N LYS A 757 25.47 -14.09 -25.20
CA LYS A 757 24.36 -13.99 -26.19
C LYS A 757 23.10 -13.37 -25.61
N THR A 758 22.26 -12.80 -26.47
CA THR A 758 20.89 -12.39 -26.09
C THR A 758 20.11 -13.57 -25.53
N PHE A 759 19.45 -13.34 -24.39
CA PHE A 759 18.57 -14.29 -23.74
C PHE A 759 17.12 -13.87 -23.93
N LEU A 760 16.26 -14.78 -24.36
CA LEU A 760 14.82 -14.53 -24.42
C LEU A 760 14.21 -14.89 -23.07
N ALA A 761 13.72 -13.89 -22.33
CA ALA A 761 13.09 -14.13 -21.04
C ALA A 761 11.76 -14.88 -21.20
N LYS A 762 11.47 -15.74 -20.23
CA LYS A 762 10.24 -16.52 -20.14
C LYS A 762 9.54 -16.18 -18.83
N GLU A 763 8.21 -16.21 -18.83
CA GLU A 763 7.42 -16.03 -17.63
C GLU A 763 7.75 -17.06 -16.53
N GLY A 764 7.55 -16.70 -15.27
CA GLY A 764 7.53 -17.64 -14.15
C GLY A 764 6.23 -18.45 -14.10
N LEU A 765 6.04 -19.27 -13.06
CA LEU A 765 4.77 -19.97 -12.87
C LEU A 765 3.72 -18.99 -12.33
N TRP A 766 2.77 -18.60 -13.20
CA TRP A 766 1.69 -17.64 -12.92
C TRP A 766 2.14 -16.19 -12.67
N ILE A 767 3.40 -15.88 -12.93
CA ILE A 767 3.99 -14.55 -12.75
C ILE A 767 4.85 -14.18 -13.96
N GLY A 768 5.09 -12.89 -14.15
CA GLY A 768 6.07 -12.38 -15.11
C GLY A 768 7.51 -12.75 -14.75
N ALA A 769 8.41 -12.53 -15.70
CA ALA A 769 9.84 -12.54 -15.41
C ALA A 769 10.18 -11.38 -14.46
N LYS A 770 11.21 -11.60 -13.66
CA LYS A 770 11.72 -10.61 -12.70
C LYS A 770 13.20 -10.36 -12.90
N VAL A 771 13.67 -9.20 -12.49
CA VAL A 771 15.09 -8.84 -12.51
C VAL A 771 15.56 -8.51 -11.09
N GLY A 772 16.79 -8.86 -10.75
CA GLY A 772 17.36 -8.46 -9.47
C GLY A 772 18.68 -9.12 -9.18
N ILE A 773 19.00 -9.26 -7.89
CA ILE A 773 20.35 -9.56 -7.42
C ILE A 773 20.35 -10.75 -6.46
N PHE A 774 21.51 -11.41 -6.38
CA PHE A 774 21.71 -12.56 -5.51
C PHE A 774 23.15 -12.73 -5.07
N CYS A 775 23.33 -13.48 -3.98
CA CYS A 775 24.62 -13.96 -3.50
C CYS A 775 24.45 -15.38 -2.98
N LYS A 776 25.20 -16.34 -3.54
CA LYS A 776 25.06 -17.76 -3.19
C LYS A 776 26.38 -18.44 -2.85
N ARG A 777 26.28 -19.48 -2.04
CA ARG A 777 27.35 -20.43 -1.73
C ARG A 777 26.92 -21.86 -2.04
N PRO A 778 27.87 -22.76 -2.36
CA PRO A 778 27.55 -24.14 -2.70
C PRO A 778 27.24 -25.02 -1.48
N ARG A 779 27.70 -24.63 -0.28
CA ARG A 779 27.55 -25.38 0.99
C ARG A 779 27.52 -24.43 2.19
N VAL A 780 26.82 -24.82 3.25
CA VAL A 780 26.84 -24.10 4.55
C VAL A 780 28.24 -24.14 5.18
N SER A 781 28.69 -22.99 5.66
CA SER A 781 29.87 -22.81 6.50
C SER A 781 29.66 -21.65 7.50
N ASN A 782 30.48 -21.60 8.55
CA ASN A 782 30.43 -20.52 9.55
C ASN A 782 30.88 -19.18 8.96
N ASP A 783 31.79 -19.21 7.99
CA ASP A 783 32.17 -18.05 7.19
C ASP A 783 31.34 -18.04 5.90
N ALA A 784 30.75 -16.90 5.55
CA ALA A 784 30.07 -16.70 4.27
C ALA A 784 30.69 -15.51 3.56
N GLY A 785 30.87 -15.62 2.24
CA GLY A 785 31.16 -14.46 1.41
C GLY A 785 29.99 -13.50 1.37
N TYR A 786 30.18 -12.34 0.76
CA TYR A 786 29.09 -11.38 0.57
C TYR A 786 29.30 -10.55 -0.69
N VAL A 787 28.22 -9.92 -1.15
CA VAL A 787 28.27 -8.86 -2.15
C VAL A 787 27.68 -7.60 -1.54
N ASP A 788 28.39 -6.49 -1.75
CA ASP A 788 27.96 -5.14 -1.41
C ASP A 788 27.38 -4.49 -2.67
N VAL A 789 26.16 -3.98 -2.58
CA VAL A 789 25.42 -3.37 -3.69
C VAL A 789 25.14 -1.92 -3.34
N ASP A 790 25.77 -1.02 -4.09
CA ASP A 790 25.70 0.43 -3.89
C ASP A 790 24.30 0.95 -4.30
N TRP A 791 23.83 0.52 -5.47
CA TRP A 791 22.50 0.91 -5.99
C TRP A 791 22.01 -0.07 -7.05
N PHE A 792 20.71 0.00 -7.32
CA PHE A 792 20.02 -0.64 -8.44
C PHE A 792 19.19 0.40 -9.17
N ARG A 793 19.51 0.67 -10.44
CA ARG A 793 18.86 1.71 -11.23
C ARG A 793 18.19 1.13 -12.45
N VAL A 794 16.97 1.58 -12.69
CA VAL A 794 16.22 1.31 -13.92
C VAL A 794 16.19 2.57 -14.77
N GLU A 795 16.66 2.46 -16.00
CA GLU A 795 16.85 3.58 -16.93
C GLU A 795 16.24 3.25 -18.30
N PRO A 796 15.89 4.26 -19.12
CA PRO A 796 15.42 4.05 -20.49
C PRO A 796 16.43 3.29 -21.36
N ALA A 797 15.94 2.29 -22.09
CA ALA A 797 16.66 1.71 -23.21
C ALA A 797 16.48 2.61 -24.45
N LYS A 798 17.45 3.48 -24.70
CA LYS A 798 17.47 4.39 -25.87
C LYS A 798 17.41 3.66 -27.20
#